data_AF-A0A1E4SWS7-F1
#
_entry.id   AF-A0A1E4SWS7-F1
#
_cell.length_a   1.000
_cell.length_b   1.000
_cell.length_c   1.000
_cell.angle_alpha   90.00
_cell.angle_beta   90.00
_cell.angle_gamma   90.00
#
_symmetry.space_group_name_H-M   'P 1'
#
loop_
_entity.id
_entity.type
_entity.pdbx_description
1 polymer ?
#
loop_
_entity_poly.entity_id
_entity_poly.type
_entity_poly.pdbx_seq_one_letter_code
_entity_poly.pdbx_strand_id
1 'polypeptide(L)'
;MFVNRDLTLTSATKLPSPSSPSSSIQSPYSPTILSYISSPYLSDITSPGSSAYSEKQCYSSRVRLKTRSWLPYGSPIRRLLFKRSLKVAFTLIISLFLMGNHINSRLCTTEWSYLNPKFSITAKDAYQFYNMDESTLNGLDISRSSFPPELDALSYPSTPDNNYLYDPRLIASLYAFKIRKHLNDNSAILQPDFRLPFSWKDWIDLHSRLTPSQEWVRDNKYFHNRLICESFSEQIRRNNLFAHTLKACQNLNYSEILNLPFPNYPHFKITGAEHEKLPAEARVVIGASYVYHEMPAPERVILLNSLPGGNRAFSILTKDMNESCMENLINEFMAFEYIIETPERRKAYREKGISVVSEIKKLHDEVTTFDYEHIVSSDIEIKSDISRIIGRDLGDDKKLAFRRSLSGKELGGKALAPSEFIWNTDKAMNDLEHEVQKQYNNDNKVKIEELLDYRLLKTMQTEKQNINLPKYFHEARNFDKGAHFDWRFYNGVNLTEYERQLSLHKLAKAWLRFATTAGLNTWLAHGSLLGYYFTGMILDWDYDADVQITQASLVKLARNYNQSLISDTTTYGHKESTFLDTGVGTYLLDVSPYFYERLRGNGNNAIDARFIDIETGLYIDITAITSSDTQIELQRPQFDKQRSILFDQNSRKNTDIDDLYHCRNEHFYTHDEISPLIPTLFEGSLAYVPNKFEQILVREYPRFLNRTTHEGYTLRNKLHKWVSNRVCNKSDIEGESCNDSVTKFGYKLTNAYINEHKRGMKQRKENNGFKPLLSLNSDSSLLRVDNVLTSIAMKRLY
;
A
#
# COMPACT_ATOMS: atom_id res chain seq x y z
N MET A 1 5.24 -2.37 30.69
CA MET A 1 3.99 -2.37 29.90
C MET A 1 4.35 -1.97 28.49
N PHE A 2 4.34 -2.93 27.57
CA PHE A 2 4.40 -2.70 26.12
C PHE A 2 2.96 -2.71 25.59
N VAL A 3 2.74 -2.03 24.46
CA VAL A 3 1.46 -1.83 23.79
C VAL A 3 0.71 -3.16 23.61
N ASN A 4 -0.32 -3.37 24.43
CA ASN A 4 -1.43 -4.28 24.16
C ASN A 4 -2.57 -3.42 23.60
N ARG A 5 -2.96 -3.64 22.35
CA ARG A 5 -4.30 -3.25 21.87
C ARG A 5 -5.13 -4.53 21.70
N ASP A 6 -5.50 -5.11 22.82
CA ASP A 6 -6.64 -6.00 22.96
C ASP A 6 -7.56 -5.38 24.03
N LEU A 7 -8.64 -4.73 23.59
CA LEU A 7 -9.68 -4.20 24.48
C LEU A 7 -10.66 -5.34 24.81
N THR A 8 -10.47 -5.97 25.97
CA THR A 8 -11.51 -6.76 26.63
C THR A 8 -12.09 -5.94 27.78
N LEU A 9 -13.35 -5.52 27.63
CA LEU A 9 -14.17 -4.83 28.62
C LEU A 9 -14.49 -5.76 29.80
N THR A 10 -14.19 -5.34 31.03
CA THR A 10 -14.93 -5.83 32.20
C THR A 10 -15.21 -4.75 33.26
N SER A 11 -16.50 -4.67 33.57
CA SER A 11 -17.20 -4.20 34.78
C SER A 11 -17.09 -2.75 35.25
N ALA A 12 -18.24 -2.06 35.19
CA ALA A 12 -18.71 -1.24 36.29
C ALA A 12 -20.26 -1.20 36.32
N THR A 13 -20.81 -1.77 37.40
CA THR A 13 -21.91 -1.27 38.24
C THR A 13 -23.25 -0.79 37.65
N LYS A 14 -24.30 -1.32 38.29
CA LYS A 14 -25.75 -1.15 38.16
C LYS A 14 -26.30 0.29 38.38
N LEU A 15 -27.35 0.57 37.59
CA LEU A 15 -28.60 1.36 37.84
C LEU A 15 -28.56 2.91 37.72
N PRO A 16 -29.70 3.59 37.43
CA PRO A 16 -31.01 3.13 36.90
C PRO A 16 -31.52 3.91 35.65
N SER A 17 -32.56 3.34 35.03
CA SER A 17 -33.41 3.91 33.96
C SER A 17 -34.08 5.24 34.33
N PRO A 18 -34.46 6.07 33.33
CA PRO A 18 -35.88 6.42 33.22
C PRO A 18 -36.44 6.59 31.79
N SER A 19 -37.68 6.09 31.63
CA SER A 19 -38.84 6.62 30.90
C SER A 19 -38.72 7.18 29.47
N SER A 20 -39.50 6.55 28.59
CA SER A 20 -40.13 7.11 27.39
C SER A 20 -40.96 8.37 27.68
N PRO A 21 -41.23 9.19 26.65
CA PRO A 21 -42.61 9.25 26.18
C PRO A 21 -42.76 9.29 24.65
N SER A 22 -43.92 8.79 24.25
CA SER A 22 -44.58 8.87 22.95
C SER A 22 -44.99 10.31 22.58
N SER A 23 -44.91 10.66 21.29
CA SER A 23 -45.97 11.43 20.61
C SER A 23 -45.80 11.39 19.09
N SER A 24 -46.84 10.89 18.44
CA SER A 24 -47.24 11.04 17.04
C SER A 24 -47.28 12.50 16.56
N ILE A 25 -47.12 12.74 15.25
CA ILE A 25 -47.99 13.60 14.40
C ILE A 25 -47.63 13.42 12.90
N GLN A 26 -48.62 12.91 12.16
CA GLN A 26 -49.14 13.22 10.81
C GLN A 26 -48.24 13.34 9.56
N SER A 27 -48.64 12.55 8.54
CA SER A 27 -48.46 12.74 7.08
C SER A 27 -49.37 13.88 6.55
N PRO A 28 -49.40 14.28 5.25
CA PRO A 28 -49.65 13.44 4.05
C PRO A 28 -48.66 13.77 2.88
N TYR A 29 -48.51 12.96 1.83
CA TYR A 29 -49.40 12.87 0.68
C TYR A 29 -49.06 11.63 -0.17
N SER A 30 -50.09 10.86 -0.52
CA SER A 30 -50.14 10.01 -1.72
C SER A 30 -51.14 10.63 -2.70
N PRO A 31 -51.12 10.19 -3.97
CA PRO A 31 -52.37 9.77 -4.56
C PRO A 31 -52.30 8.36 -5.16
N THR A 32 -53.34 7.61 -4.82
CA THR A 32 -53.79 6.30 -5.29
C THR A 32 -54.38 6.39 -6.71
N ILE A 33 -54.46 5.27 -7.44
CA ILE A 33 -55.68 4.80 -8.12
C ILE A 33 -55.55 3.35 -8.66
N LEU A 34 -56.48 2.49 -8.16
CA LEU A 34 -57.24 1.32 -8.71
C LEU A 34 -56.48 0.21 -9.48
N SER A 35 -56.36 -1.05 -9.01
CA SER A 35 -57.32 -2.14 -8.69
C SER A 35 -58.08 -2.76 -9.87
N TYR A 36 -58.01 -4.11 -10.04
CA TYR A 36 -59.15 -5.07 -10.11
C TYR A 36 -58.69 -6.53 -10.48
N ILE A 37 -59.06 -7.52 -9.62
CA ILE A 37 -59.67 -8.87 -9.92
C ILE A 37 -58.86 -9.90 -10.78
N SER A 38 -58.76 -11.23 -10.56
CA SER A 38 -59.27 -12.27 -9.61
C SER A 38 -58.51 -13.62 -9.81
N SER A 39 -58.57 -14.50 -8.81
CA SER A 39 -58.25 -15.96 -8.77
C SER A 39 -59.17 -16.82 -9.69
N PRO A 40 -59.19 -18.19 -9.70
CA PRO A 40 -58.34 -19.26 -9.10
C PRO A 40 -58.03 -20.45 -10.06
N TYR A 41 -57.28 -21.48 -9.64
CA TYR A 41 -57.64 -22.92 -9.81
C TYR A 41 -56.68 -23.84 -9.04
N LEU A 42 -57.28 -24.72 -8.22
CA LEU A 42 -56.69 -25.90 -7.57
C LEU A 42 -56.68 -27.10 -8.54
N SER A 43 -55.74 -28.03 -8.37
CA SER A 43 -56.07 -29.45 -8.16
C SER A 43 -54.86 -30.27 -7.69
N ASP A 44 -55.11 -31.04 -6.63
CA ASP A 44 -54.29 -32.08 -6.04
C ASP A 44 -54.05 -33.26 -6.99
N ILE A 45 -52.83 -33.81 -7.05
CA ILE A 45 -52.61 -35.26 -7.21
C ILE A 45 -51.41 -35.70 -6.35
N THR A 46 -51.65 -36.82 -5.68
CA THR A 46 -50.91 -37.57 -4.66
C THR A 46 -49.52 -38.10 -5.04
N SER A 47 -48.62 -38.08 -4.06
CA SER A 47 -47.38 -38.88 -3.85
C SER A 47 -47.61 -40.42 -3.95
N PRO A 48 -46.58 -41.25 -4.27
CA PRO A 48 -45.52 -41.61 -3.30
C PRO A 48 -44.11 -41.89 -3.88
N GLY A 49 -43.07 -41.82 -3.03
CA GLY A 49 -41.80 -42.54 -3.28
C GLY A 49 -40.48 -41.84 -2.90
N SER A 50 -40.23 -41.75 -1.59
CA SER A 50 -38.92 -41.80 -0.89
C SER A 50 -37.59 -41.80 -1.69
N SER A 51 -36.71 -40.84 -1.39
CA SER A 51 -35.34 -41.14 -0.91
C SER A 51 -34.82 -39.99 -0.05
N ALA A 52 -34.33 -40.34 1.13
CA ALA A 52 -34.12 -39.45 2.26
C ALA A 52 -32.77 -38.71 2.20
N TYR A 53 -32.85 -37.41 2.48
CA TYR A 53 -31.75 -36.54 2.90
C TYR A 53 -31.15 -37.02 4.23
N SER A 54 -29.82 -37.07 4.33
CA SER A 54 -29.12 -37.17 5.61
C SER A 54 -28.72 -35.78 6.10
N GLU A 55 -29.61 -35.11 6.83
CA GLU A 55 -29.23 -34.04 7.75
C GLU A 55 -28.48 -34.66 8.94
N LYS A 56 -27.19 -34.35 9.11
CA LYS A 56 -26.52 -34.53 10.40
C LYS A 56 -26.81 -33.31 11.28
N GLN A 57 -27.95 -33.33 11.95
CA GLN A 57 -28.24 -32.42 13.07
C GLN A 57 -27.33 -32.76 14.27
N CYS A 58 -26.56 -31.77 14.74
CA CYS A 58 -25.88 -31.83 16.03
C CYS A 58 -26.90 -31.71 17.17
N TYR A 59 -27.24 -32.83 17.80
CA TYR A 59 -28.02 -32.83 19.04
C TYR A 59 -27.20 -32.26 20.20
N SER A 60 -27.66 -31.16 20.80
CA SER A 60 -27.26 -30.79 22.17
C SER A 60 -28.05 -31.67 23.15
N SER A 61 -27.37 -32.56 23.87
CA SER A 61 -27.99 -33.30 24.97
C SER A 61 -27.79 -32.52 26.29
N ARG A 62 -28.86 -31.88 26.78
CA ARG A 62 -28.95 -31.42 28.17
C ARG A 62 -29.13 -32.62 29.09
N VAL A 63 -28.10 -32.99 29.84
CA VAL A 63 -28.22 -34.00 30.91
C VAL A 63 -28.83 -33.34 32.15
N ARG A 64 -30.07 -33.71 32.49
CA ARG A 64 -30.68 -33.46 33.81
C ARG A 64 -30.18 -34.52 34.80
N LEU A 65 -29.39 -34.13 35.79
CA LEU A 65 -29.05 -34.99 36.92
C LEU A 65 -30.22 -35.02 37.91
N LYS A 66 -30.86 -36.19 38.05
CA LYS A 66 -31.76 -36.49 39.17
C LYS A 66 -30.93 -36.92 40.38
N THR A 67 -31.03 -36.18 41.48
CA THR A 67 -30.52 -36.59 42.79
C THR A 67 -31.48 -37.57 43.47
N ARG A 68 -30.98 -38.74 43.89
CA ARG A 68 -31.59 -39.57 44.94
C ARG A 68 -30.50 -40.06 45.91
N SER A 69 -30.93 -40.26 47.15
CA SER A 69 -30.24 -40.24 48.44
C SER A 69 -29.71 -41.58 48.97
N TRP A 70 -28.50 -41.55 49.58
CA TRP A 70 -28.02 -42.17 50.87
C TRP A 70 -28.17 -43.70 51.13
N LEU A 71 -27.19 -44.57 51.53
CA LEU A 71 -26.20 -44.68 52.66
C LEU A 71 -25.27 -45.95 52.45
N PRO A 72 -24.31 -46.38 53.33
CA PRO A 72 -23.36 -45.72 54.26
C PRO A 72 -21.87 -46.18 54.08
N TYR A 73 -21.00 -45.71 54.99
CA TYR A 73 -19.52 -45.68 55.00
C TYR A 73 -18.77 -47.00 55.33
N GLY A 74 -17.54 -47.14 54.78
CA GLY A 74 -16.39 -47.72 55.51
C GLY A 74 -15.61 -48.87 54.83
N SER A 75 -14.51 -48.58 54.10
CA SER A 75 -13.38 -49.53 53.95
C SER A 75 -12.13 -48.89 53.29
N PRO A 76 -10.89 -49.24 53.71
CA PRO A 76 -9.63 -48.71 53.18
C PRO A 76 -9.38 -49.02 51.70
N ILE A 77 -10.08 -50.01 51.14
CA ILE A 77 -9.91 -50.49 49.76
C ILE A 77 -10.48 -49.48 48.74
N ARG A 78 -11.47 -48.67 49.13
CA ARG A 78 -12.03 -47.62 48.25
C ARG A 78 -11.07 -46.43 48.05
N ARG A 79 -10.17 -46.10 48.99
CA ARG A 79 -9.19 -45.01 48.77
C ARG A 79 -8.15 -45.35 47.71
N LEU A 80 -7.80 -46.63 47.55
CA LEU A 80 -6.86 -47.08 46.52
C LEU A 80 -7.52 -47.16 45.15
N LEU A 81 -8.77 -47.66 45.10
CA LEU A 81 -9.56 -47.72 43.86
C LEU A 81 -9.97 -46.33 43.38
N PHE A 82 -10.36 -45.41 44.28
CA PHE A 82 -10.72 -44.03 43.95
C PHE A 82 -9.52 -43.24 43.41
N LYS A 83 -8.30 -43.47 43.94
CA LYS A 83 -7.06 -42.85 43.40
C LYS A 83 -6.66 -43.41 42.04
N ARG A 84 -6.88 -44.70 41.77
CA ARG A 84 -6.63 -45.30 40.44
C ARG A 84 -7.67 -44.85 39.41
N SER A 85 -8.94 -44.77 39.78
CA SER A 85 -10.00 -44.26 38.89
C SER A 85 -9.88 -42.75 38.65
N LEU A 86 -9.42 -41.95 39.63
CA LEU A 86 -9.12 -40.53 39.39
C LEU A 86 -7.94 -40.36 38.44
N LYS A 87 -6.88 -41.16 38.57
CA LYS A 87 -5.74 -41.12 37.65
C LYS A 87 -6.18 -41.47 36.24
N VAL A 88 -6.92 -42.58 36.05
CA VAL A 88 -7.42 -42.99 34.73
C VAL A 88 -8.37 -41.96 34.13
N ALA A 89 -9.27 -41.38 34.93
CA ALA A 89 -10.15 -40.30 34.47
C ALA A 89 -9.37 -39.03 34.11
N PHE A 90 -8.32 -38.68 34.85
CA PHE A 90 -7.47 -37.53 34.56
C PHE A 90 -6.62 -37.76 33.30
N THR A 91 -6.09 -38.97 33.08
CA THR A 91 -5.43 -39.30 31.81
C THR A 91 -6.41 -39.30 30.65
N LEU A 92 -7.62 -39.85 30.81
CA LEU A 92 -8.65 -39.82 29.75
C LEU A 92 -9.11 -38.41 29.43
N ILE A 93 -9.26 -37.53 30.43
CA ILE A 93 -9.59 -36.12 30.22
C ILE A 93 -8.44 -35.41 29.52
N ILE A 94 -7.18 -35.62 29.93
CA ILE A 94 -6.02 -35.05 29.24
C ILE A 94 -5.90 -35.61 27.82
N SER A 95 -6.13 -36.90 27.60
CA SER A 95 -6.11 -37.52 26.27
C SER A 95 -7.26 -37.03 25.38
N LEU A 96 -8.45 -36.80 25.94
CA LEU A 96 -9.60 -36.22 25.23
C LEU A 96 -9.43 -34.70 25.01
N PHE A 97 -8.70 -34.00 25.89
CA PHE A 97 -8.36 -32.59 25.73
C PHE A 97 -7.22 -32.42 24.73
N LEU A 98 -6.24 -33.32 24.73
CA LEU A 98 -5.17 -33.39 23.73
C LEU A 98 -5.72 -33.85 22.38
N MET A 99 -6.56 -34.90 22.31
CA MET A 99 -7.27 -35.27 21.07
C MET A 99 -8.23 -34.16 20.65
N GLY A 100 -8.93 -33.51 21.57
CA GLY A 100 -9.79 -32.36 21.29
C GLY A 100 -9.01 -31.18 20.72
N ASN A 101 -7.81 -30.90 21.23
CA ASN A 101 -6.90 -29.89 20.67
C ASN A 101 -6.25 -30.35 19.35
N HIS A 102 -5.95 -31.64 19.18
CA HIS A 102 -5.35 -32.20 17.97
C HIS A 102 -6.35 -32.39 16.82
N ILE A 103 -7.64 -32.54 17.17
CA ILE A 103 -8.79 -32.61 16.26
C ILE A 103 -9.29 -31.18 15.96
N ASN A 104 -9.35 -30.27 16.94
CA ASN A 104 -9.63 -28.84 16.69
C ASN A 104 -8.53 -28.16 15.87
N SER A 105 -7.27 -28.57 15.99
CA SER A 105 -6.19 -28.06 15.14
C SER A 105 -6.18 -28.63 13.71
N ARG A 106 -7.03 -29.62 13.41
CA ARG A 106 -7.15 -30.22 12.07
C ARG A 106 -8.53 -30.04 11.42
N LEU A 107 -9.56 -29.63 12.15
CA LEU A 107 -10.95 -29.53 11.64
C LEU A 107 -11.51 -28.09 11.55
N CYS A 108 -10.72 -27.05 11.82
CA CYS A 108 -11.11 -25.64 11.60
C CYS A 108 -10.04 -24.80 10.88
N THR A 109 -9.26 -25.39 9.98
CA THR A 109 -8.31 -24.67 9.13
C THR A 109 -8.35 -25.16 7.69
N THR A 110 -9.55 -25.32 7.12
CA THR A 110 -9.67 -25.27 5.66
C THR A 110 -9.51 -23.80 5.28
N GLU A 111 -8.29 -23.41 4.93
CA GLU A 111 -8.02 -22.13 4.27
C GLU A 111 -9.05 -21.95 3.14
N TRP A 112 -9.65 -20.76 3.04
CA TRP A 112 -10.63 -20.47 2.01
C TRP A 112 -9.88 -20.35 0.66
N SER A 113 -9.74 -21.47 -0.05
CA SER A 113 -8.88 -21.62 -1.23
C SER A 113 -9.49 -21.04 -2.53
N TYR A 114 -10.15 -19.89 -2.45
CA TYR A 114 -10.79 -19.26 -3.62
C TYR A 114 -9.78 -18.95 -4.72
N LEU A 115 -8.58 -18.49 -4.37
CA LEU A 115 -7.52 -18.18 -5.33
C LEU A 115 -6.44 -19.25 -5.32
N ASN A 116 -5.78 -19.43 -6.47
CA ASN A 116 -4.53 -20.18 -6.50
C ASN A 116 -3.46 -19.36 -5.75
N PRO A 117 -2.66 -19.95 -4.85
CA PRO A 117 -1.51 -19.26 -4.31
C PRO A 117 -0.61 -18.85 -5.48
N LYS A 118 -0.32 -17.54 -5.61
CA LYS A 118 0.59 -17.09 -6.68
C LYS A 118 1.95 -17.77 -6.48
N PHE A 119 2.62 -18.05 -7.61
CA PHE A 119 4.03 -18.42 -7.60
C PHE A 119 4.80 -17.35 -6.83
N SER A 120 5.32 -17.71 -5.65
CA SER A 120 6.14 -16.81 -4.84
C SER A 120 7.60 -17.01 -5.21
N ILE A 121 8.32 -15.91 -5.34
CA ILE A 121 9.74 -15.94 -5.65
C ILE A 121 10.51 -16.24 -4.40
N THR A 122 11.27 -17.32 -4.45
CA THR A 122 12.23 -17.61 -3.40
C THR A 122 13.52 -16.83 -3.63
N ALA A 123 14.30 -16.60 -2.57
CA ALA A 123 15.65 -16.05 -2.74
C ALA A 123 16.56 -16.95 -3.60
N LYS A 124 16.24 -18.25 -3.71
CA LYS A 124 16.95 -19.16 -4.62
C LYS A 124 16.66 -18.80 -6.08
N ASP A 125 15.41 -18.51 -6.42
CA ASP A 125 15.02 -18.11 -7.77
C ASP A 125 15.63 -16.76 -8.14
N ALA A 126 15.57 -15.77 -7.22
CA ALA A 126 16.22 -14.48 -7.40
C ALA A 126 17.76 -14.59 -7.54
N TYR A 127 18.39 -15.49 -6.79
CA TYR A 127 19.82 -15.77 -6.93
C TYR A 127 20.15 -16.43 -8.27
N GLN A 128 19.36 -17.40 -8.71
CA GLN A 128 19.54 -18.04 -10.02
C GLN A 128 19.44 -17.00 -11.13
N PHE A 129 18.41 -16.16 -11.08
CA PHE A 129 18.20 -15.07 -12.01
C PHE A 129 19.33 -14.03 -12.00
N TYR A 130 19.82 -13.62 -10.82
CA TYR A 130 20.94 -12.68 -10.69
C TYR A 130 22.25 -13.17 -11.34
N ASN A 131 22.47 -14.49 -11.41
CA ASN A 131 23.67 -15.06 -12.01
C ASN A 131 23.45 -15.57 -13.45
N MET A 132 22.32 -15.23 -14.09
CA MET A 132 22.09 -15.51 -15.51
C MET A 132 22.94 -14.60 -16.41
N ASP A 133 23.32 -15.10 -17.59
CA ASP A 133 24.04 -14.32 -18.59
C ASP A 133 23.16 -13.21 -19.20
N GLU A 134 23.77 -12.07 -19.50
CA GLU A 134 23.10 -10.85 -19.98
C GLU A 134 22.37 -11.07 -21.31
N SER A 135 22.92 -11.95 -22.16
CA SER A 135 22.27 -12.39 -23.41
C SER A 135 20.92 -13.09 -23.18
N THR A 136 20.77 -13.80 -22.06
CA THR A 136 19.53 -14.49 -21.66
C THR A 136 18.50 -13.50 -21.10
N LEU A 137 18.97 -12.47 -20.40
CA LEU A 137 18.14 -11.39 -19.85
C LEU A 137 17.56 -10.48 -20.94
N ASN A 138 18.30 -10.24 -22.02
CA ASN A 138 17.83 -9.47 -23.18
C ASN A 138 16.70 -10.17 -23.96
N GLY A 139 16.48 -11.47 -23.76
CA GLY A 139 15.34 -12.22 -24.33
C GLY A 139 14.00 -11.99 -23.61
N LEU A 140 13.95 -11.12 -22.59
CA LEU A 140 12.78 -10.90 -21.72
C LEU A 140 11.82 -9.79 -22.20
N ASP A 141 11.95 -9.36 -23.46
CA ASP A 141 11.06 -8.39 -24.11
C ASP A 141 9.62 -8.93 -24.26
N ILE A 142 8.62 -8.04 -24.22
CA ILE A 142 7.21 -8.45 -24.32
C ILE A 142 6.86 -8.69 -25.81
N SER A 143 7.01 -9.93 -26.28
CA SER A 143 6.73 -10.31 -27.68
C SER A 143 5.23 -10.42 -27.98
N ARG A 144 4.81 -10.22 -29.24
CA ARG A 144 3.39 -10.37 -29.64
C ARG A 144 2.81 -11.75 -29.31
N SER A 145 3.61 -12.81 -29.39
CA SER A 145 3.18 -14.18 -29.07
C SER A 145 2.79 -14.37 -27.60
N SER A 146 3.19 -13.43 -26.75
CA SER A 146 2.81 -13.39 -25.34
C SER A 146 1.42 -12.80 -25.11
N PHE A 147 0.82 -12.18 -26.14
CA PHE A 147 -0.55 -11.71 -26.11
C PHE A 147 -1.45 -12.71 -26.84
N PRO A 148 -2.69 -12.91 -26.37
CA PRO A 148 -3.64 -13.71 -27.10
C PRO A 148 -3.81 -13.11 -28.50
N PRO A 149 -3.80 -13.93 -29.57
CA PRO A 149 -4.29 -13.47 -30.87
C PRO A 149 -5.72 -12.96 -30.68
N GLU A 150 -6.08 -11.90 -31.41
CA GLU A 150 -7.43 -11.32 -31.49
C GLU A 150 -8.47 -12.42 -31.23
N LEU A 151 -9.28 -12.22 -30.19
CA LEU A 151 -10.42 -13.07 -29.88
C LEU A 151 -11.34 -13.03 -31.10
N ASP A 152 -11.10 -13.94 -32.05
CA ASP A 152 -12.12 -14.35 -33.00
C ASP A 152 -13.33 -14.72 -32.15
N ALA A 153 -14.39 -13.93 -32.35
CA ALA A 153 -15.64 -14.09 -31.67
C ALA A 153 -16.07 -15.57 -31.67
N LEU A 154 -16.57 -16.03 -30.51
CA LEU A 154 -17.33 -17.27 -30.34
C LEU A 154 -16.54 -18.60 -30.27
N SER A 155 -15.47 -18.66 -29.47
CA SER A 155 -15.14 -19.92 -28.81
C SER A 155 -14.77 -19.69 -27.34
N TYR A 156 -15.65 -20.13 -26.45
CA TYR A 156 -15.33 -20.29 -25.03
C TYR A 156 -14.12 -21.24 -24.93
N PRO A 157 -12.96 -20.81 -24.42
CA PRO A 157 -11.86 -21.72 -24.24
C PRO A 157 -12.24 -22.71 -23.15
N SER A 158 -12.27 -24.00 -23.50
CA SER A 158 -12.44 -25.12 -22.58
C SER A 158 -11.20 -25.36 -21.70
N THR A 159 -10.24 -24.44 -21.69
CA THR A 159 -9.05 -24.47 -20.82
C THR A 159 -8.83 -23.08 -20.19
N PRO A 160 -8.77 -22.92 -18.85
CA PRO A 160 -8.88 -21.61 -18.22
C PRO A 160 -7.66 -20.68 -18.25
N ASP A 161 -6.44 -21.10 -18.58
CA ASP A 161 -5.25 -20.37 -18.09
C ASP A 161 -4.25 -19.84 -19.15
N ASN A 162 -4.37 -20.13 -20.45
CA ASN A 162 -3.24 -19.89 -21.37
C ASN A 162 -3.23 -18.54 -22.10
N ASN A 163 -4.25 -17.69 -21.98
CA ASN A 163 -4.39 -16.51 -22.85
C ASN A 163 -4.38 -15.13 -22.14
N TYR A 164 -4.37 -15.06 -20.80
CA TYR A 164 -4.26 -13.78 -20.09
C TYR A 164 -2.86 -13.60 -19.51
N LEU A 165 -2.07 -12.70 -20.11
CA LEU A 165 -0.76 -12.30 -19.59
C LEU A 165 -0.81 -10.84 -19.14
N TYR A 166 -0.82 -10.61 -17.83
CA TYR A 166 -0.61 -9.29 -17.24
C TYR A 166 0.88 -9.04 -17.02
N ASP A 167 1.36 -7.88 -17.48
CA ASP A 167 2.73 -7.42 -17.26
C ASP A 167 2.71 -5.93 -16.87
N PRO A 168 3.09 -5.56 -15.63
CA PRO A 168 2.99 -4.19 -15.14
C PRO A 168 3.92 -3.19 -15.86
N ARG A 169 4.87 -3.68 -16.68
CA ARG A 169 5.84 -2.86 -17.41
C ARG A 169 5.27 -2.33 -18.73
N LEU A 170 4.27 -3.02 -19.26
CA LEU A 170 3.76 -2.75 -20.60
C LEU A 170 3.04 -1.41 -20.68
N ILE A 171 2.14 -1.14 -19.73
CA ILE A 171 1.37 0.12 -19.72
C ILE A 171 2.29 1.33 -19.56
N ALA A 172 3.33 1.24 -18.72
CA ALA A 172 4.34 2.28 -18.58
C ALA A 172 5.11 2.52 -19.90
N SER A 173 5.44 1.45 -20.62
CA SER A 173 6.09 1.52 -21.95
C SER A 173 5.20 2.21 -22.98
N LEU A 174 3.93 1.83 -23.04
CA LEU A 174 2.94 2.41 -23.95
C LEU A 174 2.66 3.89 -23.64
N TYR A 175 2.66 4.26 -22.37
CA TYR A 175 2.50 5.66 -21.96
C TYR A 175 3.73 6.49 -22.30
N ALA A 176 4.94 5.97 -22.10
CA ALA A 176 6.17 6.62 -22.56
C ALA A 176 6.15 6.86 -24.08
N PHE A 177 5.74 5.86 -24.86
CA PHE A 177 5.48 6.00 -26.29
C PHE A 177 4.44 7.08 -26.59
N LYS A 178 3.28 7.07 -25.92
CA LYS A 178 2.18 7.99 -26.18
C LYS A 178 2.59 9.45 -25.96
N ILE A 179 3.40 9.70 -24.92
CA ILE A 179 3.99 11.01 -24.66
C ILE A 179 4.99 11.38 -25.77
N ARG A 180 5.90 10.49 -26.14
CA ARG A 180 6.88 10.73 -27.22
C ARG A 180 6.17 11.07 -28.53
N LYS A 181 5.18 10.26 -28.93
CA LYS A 181 4.37 10.49 -30.12
C LYS A 181 3.69 11.85 -30.08
N HIS A 182 3.10 12.22 -28.94
CA HIS A 182 2.47 13.52 -28.77
C HIS A 182 3.44 14.68 -28.96
N LEU A 183 4.64 14.60 -28.38
CA LEU A 183 5.68 15.62 -28.58
C LEU A 183 6.08 15.74 -30.06
N ASN A 184 6.22 14.61 -30.76
CA ASN A 184 6.59 14.60 -32.18
C ASN A 184 5.49 15.21 -33.06
N ASP A 185 4.23 14.90 -32.77
CA ASP A 185 3.08 15.44 -33.51
C ASP A 185 2.85 16.95 -33.25
N ASN A 186 3.35 17.48 -32.13
CA ASN A 186 3.04 18.84 -31.66
C ASN A 186 4.29 19.73 -31.52
N SER A 187 5.30 19.52 -32.37
CA SER A 187 6.53 20.35 -32.41
C SER A 187 7.19 20.51 -31.04
N ALA A 188 7.30 19.39 -30.31
CA ALA A 188 7.85 19.28 -28.97
C ALA A 188 7.05 19.96 -27.85
N ILE A 189 5.85 20.48 -28.11
CA ILE A 189 5.03 21.15 -27.09
C ILE A 189 4.18 20.12 -26.35
N LEU A 190 4.28 20.08 -25.02
CA LEU A 190 3.32 19.34 -24.18
C LEU A 190 2.08 20.21 -23.93
N GLN A 191 0.94 19.79 -24.47
CA GLN A 191 -0.30 20.54 -24.32
C GLN A 191 -0.87 20.38 -22.89
N PRO A 192 -1.32 21.47 -22.23
CA PRO A 192 -1.83 21.43 -20.86
C PRO A 192 -3.03 20.49 -20.64
N ASP A 193 -3.84 20.27 -21.66
CA ASP A 193 -5.04 19.43 -21.64
C ASP A 193 -4.81 18.01 -22.17
N PHE A 194 -3.57 17.66 -22.55
CA PHE A 194 -3.21 16.32 -22.99
C PHE A 194 -3.53 15.29 -21.90
N ARG A 195 -4.21 14.20 -22.26
CA ARG A 195 -4.65 13.16 -21.32
C ARG A 195 -4.27 11.77 -21.78
N LEU A 196 -3.91 10.91 -20.82
CA LEU A 196 -3.70 9.47 -21.05
C LEU A 196 -4.99 8.70 -20.73
N PRO A 197 -5.43 7.78 -21.61
CA PRO A 197 -6.59 6.94 -21.32
C PRO A 197 -6.25 5.95 -20.20
N PHE A 198 -7.09 5.87 -19.16
CA PHE A 198 -6.79 5.13 -17.94
C PHE A 198 -7.89 4.13 -17.59
N SER A 199 -7.51 2.88 -17.30
CA SER A 199 -8.38 1.89 -16.66
C SER A 199 -7.58 1.09 -15.64
N TRP A 200 -8.14 0.87 -14.43
CA TRP A 200 -7.51 0.00 -13.42
C TRP A 200 -7.27 -1.44 -13.91
N LYS A 201 -8.03 -1.87 -14.92
CA LYS A 201 -7.88 -3.16 -15.61
C LYS A 201 -6.53 -3.34 -16.30
N ASP A 202 -5.86 -2.23 -16.63
CA ASP A 202 -4.55 -2.22 -17.32
C ASP A 202 -3.38 -2.17 -16.31
N TRP A 203 -3.64 -1.65 -15.12
CA TRP A 203 -2.64 -1.36 -14.10
C TRP A 203 -2.56 -2.40 -13.00
N ILE A 204 -3.59 -3.26 -12.85
CA ILE A 204 -3.64 -4.30 -11.82
C ILE A 204 -4.05 -5.61 -12.46
N ASP A 205 -3.40 -6.70 -12.04
CA ASP A 205 -3.77 -8.08 -12.39
C ASP A 205 -5.09 -8.48 -11.71
N LEU A 206 -6.20 -7.88 -12.16
CA LEU A 206 -7.54 -8.12 -11.63
C LEU A 206 -8.04 -9.51 -11.98
N HIS A 207 -7.60 -10.08 -13.11
CA HIS A 207 -8.00 -11.42 -13.52
C HIS A 207 -7.56 -12.48 -12.52
N SER A 208 -6.28 -12.51 -12.12
CA SER A 208 -5.83 -13.50 -11.13
C SER A 208 -6.39 -13.27 -9.72
N ARG A 209 -6.92 -12.07 -9.45
CA ARG A 209 -7.53 -11.71 -8.15
C ARG A 209 -9.03 -11.97 -8.09
N LEU A 210 -9.70 -12.09 -9.23
CA LEU A 210 -11.16 -12.29 -9.34
C LEU A 210 -11.53 -13.67 -9.87
N THR A 211 -10.63 -14.37 -10.56
CA THR A 211 -10.90 -15.72 -11.08
C THR A 211 -10.70 -16.77 -9.99
N PRO A 212 -11.68 -17.65 -9.73
CA PRO A 212 -11.52 -18.73 -8.76
C PRO A 212 -10.51 -19.79 -9.23
N SER A 213 -9.83 -20.43 -8.27
CA SER A 213 -8.93 -21.55 -8.47
C SER A 213 -9.67 -22.77 -9.04
N GLN A 214 -8.97 -23.62 -9.79
CA GLN A 214 -9.57 -24.85 -10.33
C GLN A 214 -10.06 -25.79 -9.22
N GLU A 215 -9.35 -25.80 -8.08
CA GLU A 215 -9.76 -26.57 -6.89
C GLU A 215 -11.05 -26.02 -6.28
N TRP A 216 -11.12 -24.70 -6.06
CA TRP A 216 -12.35 -24.08 -5.60
C TRP A 216 -13.49 -24.33 -6.57
N VAL A 217 -13.20 -24.29 -7.88
CA VAL A 217 -14.17 -24.60 -8.91
C VAL A 217 -14.69 -26.05 -8.71
N ARG A 218 -13.79 -27.04 -8.68
CA ARG A 218 -14.18 -28.44 -8.46
C ARG A 218 -15.03 -28.65 -7.21
N ASP A 219 -14.73 -27.95 -6.12
CA ASP A 219 -15.36 -28.14 -4.80
C ASP A 219 -16.66 -27.32 -4.63
N ASN A 220 -16.87 -26.30 -5.47
CA ASN A 220 -18.01 -25.38 -5.40
C ASN A 220 -18.84 -25.35 -6.70
N LYS A 221 -19.05 -26.52 -7.32
CA LYS A 221 -19.80 -26.70 -8.59
C LYS A 221 -21.13 -25.96 -8.68
N TYR A 222 -21.81 -25.77 -7.56
CA TYR A 222 -23.11 -25.09 -7.49
C TYR A 222 -23.01 -23.56 -7.44
N PHE A 223 -21.82 -22.99 -7.22
CA PHE A 223 -21.59 -21.55 -7.03
C PHE A 223 -20.89 -20.85 -8.22
N HIS A 224 -20.36 -21.58 -9.22
CA HIS A 224 -19.54 -20.99 -10.29
C HIS A 224 -20.15 -19.79 -11.00
N ASN A 225 -21.46 -19.83 -11.22
CA ASN A 225 -22.15 -18.80 -12.00
C ASN A 225 -23.00 -17.88 -11.11
N ARG A 226 -22.82 -17.92 -9.77
CA ARG A 226 -23.70 -17.23 -8.80
C ARG A 226 -22.97 -16.82 -7.52
N LEU A 227 -21.68 -16.48 -7.59
CA LEU A 227 -21.00 -15.93 -6.41
C LEU A 227 -21.50 -14.50 -6.17
N ILE A 228 -22.62 -14.40 -5.46
CA ILE A 228 -23.31 -13.18 -5.05
C ILE A 228 -22.93 -12.85 -3.59
N CYS A 229 -23.30 -11.69 -3.08
CA CYS A 229 -22.94 -11.26 -1.72
C CYS A 229 -23.34 -12.25 -0.62
N GLU A 230 -24.53 -12.84 -0.74
CA GLU A 230 -25.03 -13.82 0.22
C GLU A 230 -24.18 -15.09 0.22
N SER A 231 -24.01 -15.73 -0.95
CA SER A 231 -23.22 -16.96 -1.08
C SER A 231 -21.74 -16.74 -0.74
N PHE A 232 -21.18 -15.58 -1.09
CA PHE A 232 -19.84 -15.18 -0.70
C PHE A 232 -19.70 -15.05 0.83
N SER A 233 -20.64 -14.36 1.48
CA SER A 233 -20.67 -14.21 2.95
C SER A 233 -20.84 -15.57 3.66
N GLU A 234 -21.66 -16.46 3.11
CA GLU A 234 -21.83 -17.82 3.63
C GLU A 234 -20.53 -18.64 3.56
N GLN A 235 -19.78 -18.53 2.47
CA GLN A 235 -18.50 -19.24 2.33
C GLN A 235 -17.46 -18.75 3.33
N ILE A 236 -17.37 -17.42 3.52
CA ILE A 236 -16.53 -16.84 4.55
C ILE A 236 -16.93 -17.37 5.95
N ARG A 237 -18.24 -17.46 6.24
CA ARG A 237 -18.79 -17.97 7.50
C ARG A 237 -18.52 -19.43 7.77
N ARG A 238 -18.59 -20.31 6.76
CA ARG A 238 -18.29 -21.74 6.92
C ARG A 238 -16.87 -21.97 7.48
N ASN A 239 -15.97 -21.02 7.22
CA ASN A 239 -14.59 -21.02 7.73
C ASN A 239 -14.38 -20.10 8.95
N ASN A 240 -15.41 -19.36 9.40
CA ASN A 240 -15.32 -18.44 10.53
C ASN A 240 -16.68 -18.23 11.23
N LEU A 241 -16.85 -18.82 12.42
CA LEU A 241 -18.07 -18.80 13.23
C LEU A 241 -18.55 -17.40 13.65
N PHE A 242 -17.73 -16.35 13.49
CA PHE A 242 -18.04 -14.97 13.90
C PHE A 242 -18.23 -14.00 12.73
N ALA A 243 -18.14 -14.44 11.47
CA ALA A 243 -18.32 -13.52 10.34
C ALA A 243 -19.76 -12.99 10.29
N HIS A 244 -19.92 -11.67 10.16
CA HIS A 244 -21.19 -11.00 9.90
C HIS A 244 -21.39 -10.82 8.38
N THR A 245 -22.62 -10.50 7.95
CA THR A 245 -22.94 -10.17 6.55
C THR A 245 -22.10 -8.97 6.10
N LEU A 246 -21.47 -9.05 4.92
CA LEU A 246 -20.70 -7.94 4.35
C LEU A 246 -21.60 -6.72 4.15
N LYS A 247 -21.20 -5.57 4.70
CA LYS A 247 -22.01 -4.35 4.71
C LYS A 247 -21.86 -3.57 3.40
N ALA A 248 -20.68 -3.62 2.80
CA ALA A 248 -20.32 -2.90 1.60
C ALA A 248 -20.42 -3.76 0.33
N CYS A 249 -21.25 -4.81 0.34
CA CYS A 249 -21.42 -5.71 -0.81
C CYS A 249 -22.78 -5.51 -1.47
N GLN A 250 -22.79 -5.38 -2.79
CA GLN A 250 -23.99 -5.29 -3.61
C GLN A 250 -23.96 -6.30 -4.76
N ASN A 251 -25.06 -7.03 -4.97
CA ASN A 251 -25.15 -7.94 -6.12
C ASN A 251 -25.17 -7.13 -7.42
N LEU A 252 -24.48 -7.63 -8.44
CA LEU A 252 -24.55 -7.07 -9.78
C LEU A 252 -25.95 -7.28 -10.36
N ASN A 253 -26.43 -6.28 -11.10
CA ASN A 253 -27.66 -6.41 -11.87
C ASN A 253 -27.40 -7.18 -13.18
N TYR A 254 -28.46 -7.55 -13.90
CA TYR A 254 -28.36 -8.35 -15.13
C TYR A 254 -27.46 -7.72 -16.20
N SER A 255 -27.51 -6.39 -16.39
CA SER A 255 -26.66 -5.70 -17.37
C SER A 255 -25.19 -5.68 -16.95
N GLU A 256 -24.90 -5.50 -15.67
CA GLU A 256 -23.53 -5.57 -15.13
C GLU A 256 -22.95 -6.98 -15.31
N ILE A 257 -23.75 -8.03 -15.08
CA ILE A 257 -23.33 -9.42 -15.27
C ILE A 257 -23.02 -9.72 -16.74
N LEU A 258 -23.84 -9.23 -17.69
CA LEU A 258 -23.60 -9.42 -19.12
C LEU A 258 -22.31 -8.74 -19.62
N ASN A 259 -21.88 -7.67 -18.95
CA ASN A 259 -20.66 -6.94 -19.28
C ASN A 259 -19.41 -7.51 -18.61
N LEU A 260 -19.53 -8.58 -17.82
CA LEU A 260 -18.35 -9.23 -17.23
C LEU A 260 -17.52 -9.92 -18.33
N PRO A 261 -16.19 -9.75 -18.32
CA PRO A 261 -15.31 -10.35 -19.33
C PRO A 261 -15.24 -11.88 -19.20
N PHE A 262 -15.49 -12.41 -18.00
CA PHE A 262 -15.48 -13.84 -17.73
C PHE A 262 -16.68 -14.23 -16.85
N PRO A 263 -17.38 -15.33 -17.16
CA PRO A 263 -18.60 -15.72 -16.45
C PRO A 263 -18.36 -16.10 -14.98
N ASN A 264 -17.13 -16.52 -14.66
CA ASN A 264 -16.73 -16.99 -13.33
C ASN A 264 -16.30 -15.86 -12.38
N TYR A 265 -16.31 -14.60 -12.84
CA TYR A 265 -16.07 -13.47 -11.96
C TYR A 265 -17.17 -13.37 -10.90
N PRO A 266 -16.88 -12.75 -9.73
CA PRO A 266 -17.90 -12.50 -8.73
C PRO A 266 -19.08 -11.69 -9.30
N HIS A 267 -20.31 -12.11 -9.02
CA HIS A 267 -21.54 -11.41 -9.41
C HIS A 267 -21.96 -10.41 -8.34
N PHE A 268 -20.96 -9.79 -7.70
CA PHE A 268 -21.14 -8.69 -6.76
C PHE A 268 -20.05 -7.65 -6.95
N LYS A 269 -20.34 -6.44 -6.48
CA LYS A 269 -19.39 -5.36 -6.31
C LYS A 269 -19.26 -4.96 -4.85
N ILE A 270 -18.05 -4.55 -4.47
CA ILE A 270 -17.77 -3.95 -3.17
C ILE A 270 -17.76 -2.44 -3.30
N THR A 271 -18.51 -1.74 -2.45
CA THR A 271 -18.68 -0.27 -2.48
C THR A 271 -17.88 0.47 -1.41
N GLY A 272 -17.12 -0.24 -0.57
CA GLY A 272 -16.34 0.35 0.52
C GLY A 272 -15.58 -0.66 1.35
N ALA A 273 -14.77 -0.15 2.29
CA ALA A 273 -13.89 -0.97 3.11
C ALA A 273 -14.65 -1.80 4.16
N GLU A 274 -14.25 -3.06 4.32
CA GLU A 274 -14.75 -3.95 5.37
C GLU A 274 -13.80 -3.97 6.57
N HIS A 275 -14.33 -3.80 7.78
CA HIS A 275 -13.49 -3.66 8.99
C HIS A 275 -13.23 -4.97 9.75
N GLU A 276 -14.08 -5.98 9.56
CA GLU A 276 -14.00 -7.26 10.27
C GLU A 276 -12.80 -8.09 9.82
N LYS A 277 -12.22 -8.93 10.69
CA LYS A 277 -11.13 -9.83 10.23
C LYS A 277 -11.69 -10.91 9.30
N LEU A 278 -11.14 -11.00 8.09
CA LEU A 278 -11.54 -11.98 7.07
C LEU A 278 -10.33 -12.83 6.60
N PRO A 279 -10.57 -14.01 5.99
CA PRO A 279 -9.51 -14.78 5.31
C PRO A 279 -8.74 -13.92 4.29
N ALA A 280 -7.46 -14.24 4.08
CA ALA A 280 -6.58 -13.43 3.23
C ALA A 280 -7.09 -13.36 1.78
N GLU A 281 -7.47 -14.49 1.22
CA GLU A 281 -7.99 -14.57 -0.14
C GLU A 281 -9.29 -13.74 -0.24
N ALA A 282 -10.13 -13.72 0.80
CA ALA A 282 -11.40 -12.98 0.76
C ALA A 282 -11.14 -11.49 0.69
N ARG A 283 -10.07 -11.04 1.35
CA ARG A 283 -9.60 -9.65 1.26
C ARG A 283 -9.08 -9.31 -0.13
N VAL A 284 -8.46 -10.26 -0.85
CA VAL A 284 -8.07 -10.04 -2.26
C VAL A 284 -9.28 -9.80 -3.14
N VAL A 285 -10.29 -10.67 -3.05
CA VAL A 285 -11.52 -10.55 -3.87
C VAL A 285 -12.26 -9.26 -3.54
N ILE A 286 -12.34 -8.90 -2.24
CA ILE A 286 -12.99 -7.65 -1.80
C ILE A 286 -12.28 -6.41 -2.37
N GLY A 287 -10.96 -6.34 -2.24
CA GLY A 287 -10.17 -5.23 -2.78
C GLY A 287 -10.25 -5.15 -4.30
N ALA A 288 -10.05 -6.27 -4.99
CA ALA A 288 -10.11 -6.35 -6.45
C ALA A 288 -11.50 -6.02 -7.01
N SER A 289 -12.57 -6.44 -6.33
CA SER A 289 -13.95 -6.10 -6.72
C SER A 289 -14.20 -4.60 -6.61
N TYR A 290 -13.76 -3.95 -5.53
CA TYR A 290 -13.84 -2.49 -5.40
C TYR A 290 -13.04 -1.77 -6.49
N VAL A 291 -11.79 -2.19 -6.73
CA VAL A 291 -10.93 -1.62 -7.78
C VAL A 291 -11.54 -1.78 -9.16
N TYR A 292 -12.18 -2.92 -9.45
CA TYR A 292 -12.78 -3.20 -10.75
C TYR A 292 -14.06 -2.38 -11.00
N HIS A 293 -14.91 -2.21 -9.98
CA HIS A 293 -16.26 -1.66 -10.16
C HIS A 293 -16.43 -0.20 -9.72
N GLU A 294 -15.74 0.23 -8.66
CA GLU A 294 -16.08 1.45 -7.93
C GLU A 294 -14.91 2.44 -7.78
N MET A 295 -13.66 2.00 -7.95
CA MET A 295 -12.50 2.86 -7.78
C MET A 295 -12.34 3.84 -8.95
N PRO A 296 -12.34 5.17 -8.72
CA PRO A 296 -12.16 6.14 -9.78
C PRO A 296 -10.75 6.09 -10.36
N ALA A 297 -10.58 6.56 -11.60
CA ALA A 297 -9.27 6.81 -12.16
C ALA A 297 -8.48 7.83 -11.30
N PRO A 298 -7.16 7.64 -11.12
CA PRO A 298 -6.30 8.65 -10.53
C PRO A 298 -6.31 9.89 -11.43
N GLU A 299 -6.21 11.08 -10.86
CA GLU A 299 -6.27 12.37 -11.56
C GLU A 299 -5.17 12.53 -12.62
N ARG A 300 -4.00 11.92 -12.35
CA ARG A 300 -2.82 11.97 -13.23
C ARG A 300 -1.91 10.77 -13.03
N VAL A 301 -1.13 10.48 -14.07
CA VAL A 301 0.01 9.56 -14.01
C VAL A 301 1.31 10.37 -14.03
N ILE A 302 2.21 10.08 -13.09
CA ILE A 302 3.52 10.70 -12.96
C ILE A 302 4.58 9.65 -13.33
N LEU A 303 5.24 9.81 -14.46
CA LEU A 303 6.34 8.94 -14.88
C LEU A 303 7.66 9.48 -14.30
N LEU A 304 8.17 8.86 -13.24
CA LEU A 304 9.42 9.32 -12.60
C LEU A 304 10.63 9.01 -13.47
N ASN A 305 11.58 9.95 -13.45
CA ASN A 305 12.85 9.83 -14.18
C ASN A 305 12.65 9.62 -15.70
N SER A 306 11.56 10.16 -16.25
CA SER A 306 11.21 10.10 -17.67
C SER A 306 11.87 11.21 -18.49
N LEU A 307 12.74 12.03 -17.90
CA LEU A 307 13.50 13.10 -18.57
C LEU A 307 15.00 13.05 -18.22
N PRO A 308 15.88 13.56 -19.09
CA PRO A 308 17.31 13.68 -18.82
C PRO A 308 17.63 14.53 -17.57
N GLY A 309 18.75 14.22 -16.92
CA GLY A 309 19.30 15.00 -15.80
C GLY A 309 18.88 14.56 -14.40
N GLY A 310 17.98 13.58 -14.28
CA GLY A 310 17.51 13.02 -13.01
C GLY A 310 16.55 13.95 -12.25
N ASN A 311 15.66 13.37 -11.43
CA ASN A 311 14.69 14.09 -10.59
C ASN A 311 13.71 15.00 -11.34
N ARG A 312 13.33 14.58 -12.55
CA ARG A 312 12.26 15.20 -13.35
C ARG A 312 11.27 14.14 -13.78
N ALA A 313 10.02 14.54 -13.96
CA ALA A 313 8.94 13.63 -14.34
C ALA A 313 7.91 14.31 -15.23
N PHE A 314 7.33 13.55 -16.16
CA PHE A 314 6.08 13.92 -16.80
C PHE A 314 4.93 13.65 -15.82
N SER A 315 4.09 14.65 -15.59
CA SER A 315 2.86 14.58 -14.80
C SER A 315 1.71 14.83 -15.76
N ILE A 316 1.05 13.76 -16.22
CA ILE A 316 0.05 13.80 -17.29
C ILE A 316 -1.32 13.46 -16.74
N LEU A 317 -2.32 14.30 -17.03
CA LEU A 317 -3.71 14.07 -16.64
C LEU A 317 -4.23 12.75 -17.21
N THR A 318 -5.14 12.10 -16.50
CA THR A 318 -5.83 10.92 -17.02
C THR A 318 -7.17 11.28 -17.66
N LYS A 319 -7.68 10.34 -18.45
CA LYS A 319 -9.06 10.25 -18.87
C LYS A 319 -9.58 8.90 -18.43
N ASP A 320 -10.60 8.90 -17.57
CA ASP A 320 -11.22 7.67 -17.07
C ASP A 320 -11.88 6.87 -18.19
N MET A 321 -11.65 5.56 -18.19
CA MET A 321 -12.11 4.62 -19.20
C MET A 321 -12.71 3.39 -18.51
N ASN A 322 -13.98 3.11 -18.83
CA ASN A 322 -14.71 1.96 -18.27
C ASN A 322 -14.09 0.60 -18.66
N GLU A 323 -13.34 0.55 -19.76
CA GLU A 323 -12.75 -0.66 -20.33
C GLU A 323 -11.24 -0.53 -20.48
N SER A 324 -10.57 -1.68 -20.64
CA SER A 324 -9.14 -1.75 -20.89
C SER A 324 -8.77 -0.94 -22.13
N CYS A 325 -7.68 -0.18 -22.04
CA CYS A 325 -7.17 0.65 -23.13
C CYS A 325 -6.00 0.00 -23.87
N MET A 326 -5.55 -1.18 -23.40
CA MET A 326 -4.32 -1.83 -23.84
C MET A 326 -4.31 -2.13 -25.34
N GLU A 327 -5.38 -2.71 -25.87
CA GLU A 327 -5.45 -3.08 -27.28
C GLU A 327 -5.29 -1.88 -28.20
N ASN A 328 -6.01 -0.79 -27.90
CA ASN A 328 -5.93 0.46 -28.66
C ASN A 328 -4.53 1.09 -28.60
N LEU A 329 -3.91 1.11 -27.41
CA LEU A 329 -2.56 1.64 -27.23
C LEU A 329 -1.51 0.80 -27.98
N ILE A 330 -1.64 -0.53 -27.94
CA ILE A 330 -0.76 -1.45 -28.69
C ILE A 330 -0.94 -1.21 -30.20
N ASN A 331 -2.17 -1.15 -30.70
CA ASN A 331 -2.44 -0.94 -32.12
C ASN A 331 -1.89 0.40 -32.62
N GLU A 332 -2.01 1.47 -31.82
CA GLU A 332 -1.41 2.77 -32.13
C GLU A 332 0.13 2.72 -32.14
N PHE A 333 0.73 2.09 -31.12
CA PHE A 333 2.18 1.86 -31.07
C PHE A 333 2.68 1.14 -32.33
N MET A 334 1.95 0.09 -32.74
CA MET A 334 2.29 -0.70 -33.93
C MET A 334 2.22 0.11 -35.22
N ALA A 335 1.19 0.95 -35.37
CA ALA A 335 1.06 1.80 -36.54
C ALA A 335 2.21 2.82 -36.65
N PHE A 336 2.65 3.37 -35.51
CA PHE A 336 3.71 4.39 -35.46
C PHE A 336 5.12 3.83 -35.67
N GLU A 337 5.53 2.84 -34.88
CA GLU A 337 6.94 2.37 -34.87
C GLU A 337 7.32 1.55 -36.10
N TYR A 338 6.35 0.88 -36.74
CA TYR A 338 6.66 -0.16 -37.72
C TYR A 338 6.25 0.14 -39.16
N ILE A 339 5.55 1.25 -39.46
CA ILE A 339 4.99 1.61 -40.79
C ILE A 339 4.61 0.33 -41.54
N ILE A 340 3.45 -0.24 -41.19
CA ILE A 340 3.02 -1.60 -41.55
C ILE A 340 2.84 -1.74 -43.07
N GLU A 341 3.92 -2.00 -43.81
CA GLU A 341 3.84 -2.25 -45.25
C GLU A 341 4.31 -3.66 -45.65
N THR A 342 5.08 -4.39 -44.81
CA THR A 342 5.61 -5.71 -45.21
C THR A 342 5.49 -6.85 -44.17
N PRO A 343 5.32 -8.11 -44.61
CA PRO A 343 5.36 -9.31 -43.74
C PRO A 343 6.66 -9.48 -42.94
N GLU A 344 7.80 -9.04 -43.46
CA GLU A 344 9.13 -9.17 -42.84
C GLU A 344 9.24 -8.26 -41.60
N ARG A 345 8.71 -7.04 -41.66
CA ARG A 345 8.63 -6.14 -40.49
C ARG A 345 7.71 -6.70 -39.41
N ARG A 346 6.61 -7.36 -39.79
CA ARG A 346 5.74 -8.09 -38.85
C ARG A 346 6.46 -9.24 -38.16
N LYS A 347 7.36 -9.95 -38.83
CA LYS A 347 8.18 -11.01 -38.25
C LYS A 347 9.24 -10.45 -37.28
N ALA A 348 9.97 -9.41 -37.70
CA ALA A 348 10.95 -8.74 -36.86
C ALA A 348 10.36 -8.16 -35.55
N TYR A 349 9.10 -7.72 -35.57
CA TYR A 349 8.39 -7.32 -34.35
C TYR A 349 8.04 -8.50 -33.42
N ARG A 350 7.55 -9.63 -33.96
CA ARG A 350 7.30 -10.84 -33.14
C ARG A 350 8.55 -11.28 -32.38
N GLU A 351 9.72 -11.00 -32.94
CA GLU A 351 11.02 -11.33 -32.36
C GLU A 351 11.57 -10.27 -31.39
N LYS A 352 11.16 -8.98 -31.49
CA LYS A 352 11.73 -7.86 -30.69
C LYS A 352 10.89 -7.34 -29.51
N GLY A 353 9.56 -7.46 -29.55
CA GLY A 353 8.69 -7.06 -28.43
C GLY A 353 8.71 -5.58 -28.02
N ILE A 354 8.13 -5.26 -26.85
CA ILE A 354 8.09 -3.92 -26.23
C ILE A 354 8.87 -3.94 -24.91
N SER A 355 9.74 -2.94 -24.72
CA SER A 355 10.59 -2.80 -23.53
C SER A 355 10.49 -1.42 -22.92
N VAL A 356 10.20 -1.36 -21.62
CA VAL A 356 10.12 -0.10 -20.85
C VAL A 356 11.43 0.67 -20.88
N VAL A 357 12.58 -0.04 -20.84
CA VAL A 357 13.91 0.57 -20.92
C VAL A 357 14.10 1.26 -22.26
N SER A 358 13.75 0.57 -23.34
CA SER A 358 13.86 1.08 -24.70
C SER A 358 12.97 2.29 -24.90
N GLU A 359 11.70 2.23 -24.48
CA GLU A 359 10.76 3.34 -24.68
C GLU A 359 11.10 4.56 -23.83
N ILE A 360 11.57 4.38 -22.59
CA ILE A 360 12.05 5.48 -21.75
C ILE A 360 13.32 6.10 -22.36
N LYS A 361 14.25 5.29 -22.87
CA LYS A 361 15.45 5.78 -23.56
C LYS A 361 15.09 6.58 -24.80
N LYS A 362 14.19 6.07 -25.66
CA LYS A 362 13.70 6.81 -26.83
C LYS A 362 13.06 8.14 -26.43
N LEU A 363 12.25 8.15 -25.36
CA LEU A 363 11.66 9.38 -24.83
C LEU A 363 12.74 10.36 -24.34
N HIS A 364 13.77 9.89 -23.63
CA HIS A 364 14.90 10.72 -23.19
C HIS A 364 15.67 11.32 -24.38
N ASP A 365 15.99 10.50 -25.38
CA ASP A 365 16.74 10.93 -26.57
C ASP A 365 15.96 11.99 -27.36
N GLU A 366 14.65 11.79 -27.52
CA GLU A 366 13.76 12.75 -28.20
C GLU A 366 13.68 14.08 -27.44
N VAL A 367 13.42 14.04 -26.13
CA VAL A 367 13.38 15.21 -25.25
C VAL A 367 14.70 15.98 -25.26
N THR A 368 15.84 15.27 -25.32
CA THR A 368 17.17 15.89 -25.40
C THR A 368 17.37 16.62 -26.72
N THR A 369 16.83 16.08 -27.82
CA THR A 369 16.96 16.64 -29.16
C THR A 369 16.21 17.97 -29.29
N PHE A 370 15.04 18.08 -28.66
CA PHE A 370 14.18 19.27 -28.76
C PHE A 370 14.62 20.46 -27.90
N ASP A 371 15.65 20.31 -27.06
CA ASP A 371 15.95 21.19 -25.93
C ASP A 371 14.75 21.32 -24.98
N TYR A 372 14.85 20.68 -23.81
CA TYR A 372 13.76 20.53 -22.86
C TYR A 372 13.14 21.86 -22.39
N GLU A 373 13.85 22.99 -22.49
CA GLU A 373 13.29 24.31 -22.17
C GLU A 373 12.19 24.71 -23.17
N HIS A 374 12.23 24.22 -24.41
CA HIS A 374 11.20 24.42 -25.43
C HIS A 374 9.96 23.53 -25.26
N ILE A 375 10.06 22.43 -24.50
CA ILE A 375 8.93 21.50 -24.28
C ILE A 375 7.87 22.11 -23.34
N VAL A 376 8.25 23.15 -22.61
CA VAL A 376 7.48 23.72 -21.49
C VAL A 376 6.59 24.86 -21.97
N SER A 377 5.29 24.78 -21.65
CA SER A 377 4.48 26.00 -21.53
C SER A 377 5.06 26.81 -20.36
N SER A 378 5.72 27.92 -20.68
CA SER A 378 6.46 28.77 -19.73
C SER A 378 5.66 29.15 -18.48
N ASP A 379 6.27 28.99 -17.31
CA ASP A 379 6.08 29.77 -16.06
C ASP A 379 4.64 30.14 -15.69
N ILE A 380 3.72 29.19 -15.78
CA ILE A 380 2.36 29.38 -15.26
C ILE A 380 2.41 29.04 -13.77
N GLU A 381 2.23 30.04 -12.91
CA GLU A 381 1.71 29.82 -11.55
C GLU A 381 0.58 28.80 -11.66
N ILE A 382 0.77 27.59 -11.12
CA ILE A 382 -0.14 26.46 -11.38
C ILE A 382 -1.48 26.76 -10.72
N LYS A 383 -2.40 27.36 -11.47
CA LYS A 383 -3.75 27.70 -11.06
C LYS A 383 -4.68 26.51 -11.24
N SER A 384 -4.64 25.89 -12.42
CA SER A 384 -5.43 24.70 -12.76
C SER A 384 -4.60 23.44 -12.85
N ASP A 385 -5.28 22.30 -12.79
CA ASP A 385 -4.66 20.99 -12.99
C ASP A 385 -4.39 20.76 -14.48
N ILE A 386 -3.11 20.60 -14.84
CA ILE A 386 -2.66 20.50 -16.23
C ILE A 386 -1.55 19.46 -16.37
N SER A 387 -1.43 18.90 -17.57
CA SER A 387 -0.29 18.09 -17.97
C SER A 387 0.96 18.93 -18.07
N ARG A 388 2.03 18.51 -17.39
CA ARG A 388 3.26 19.29 -17.22
C ARG A 388 4.47 18.44 -16.89
N ILE A 389 5.65 19.06 -16.95
CA ILE A 389 6.89 18.53 -16.37
C ILE A 389 7.02 19.06 -14.93
N ILE A 390 7.41 18.18 -14.00
CA ILE A 390 7.72 18.54 -12.61
C ILE A 390 9.21 18.27 -12.29
N GLY A 391 9.75 18.95 -11.27
CA GLY A 391 11.18 18.86 -10.89
C GLY A 391 12.06 20.03 -11.36
N ARG A 392 11.47 21.14 -11.83
CA ARG A 392 12.20 22.34 -12.32
C ARG A 392 12.85 23.16 -11.20
N ASP A 393 12.20 23.27 -10.03
CA ASP A 393 12.61 24.12 -8.88
C ASP A 393 13.74 23.56 -8.02
N LEU A 394 14.40 22.50 -8.46
CA LEU A 394 15.72 22.18 -7.92
C LEU A 394 16.69 23.18 -8.56
N GLY A 395 16.77 24.38 -7.97
CA GLY A 395 17.73 25.42 -8.36
C GLY A 395 19.12 24.82 -8.53
N ASP A 396 19.98 25.49 -9.31
CA ASP A 396 21.26 24.92 -9.73
C ASP A 396 22.08 24.33 -8.58
N ASP A 397 21.93 24.85 -7.35
CA ASP A 397 22.49 24.31 -6.10
C ASP A 397 22.04 22.90 -5.71
N LYS A 398 20.80 22.49 -6.00
CA LYS A 398 20.30 21.12 -5.71
C LYS A 398 20.67 20.11 -6.81
N LYS A 399 20.79 20.56 -8.07
CA LYS A 399 21.44 19.78 -9.13
C LYS A 399 22.94 19.59 -8.83
N LEU A 400 23.58 20.65 -8.31
CA LEU A 400 24.95 20.61 -7.81
C LEU A 400 25.05 19.68 -6.60
N ALA A 401 24.10 19.71 -5.67
CA ALA A 401 24.07 18.83 -4.50
C ALA A 401 24.06 17.35 -4.91
N PHE A 402 23.19 16.95 -5.85
CA PHE A 402 23.15 15.57 -6.35
C PHE A 402 24.44 15.19 -7.12
N ARG A 403 24.96 16.08 -7.99
CA ARG A 403 26.26 15.87 -8.66
C ARG A 403 27.46 15.89 -7.70
N ARG A 404 27.37 16.64 -6.59
CA ARG A 404 28.35 16.68 -5.49
C ARG A 404 28.31 15.40 -4.68
N SER A 405 27.12 14.86 -4.40
CA SER A 405 26.91 13.52 -3.83
C SER A 405 27.59 12.46 -4.68
N LEU A 406 27.40 12.48 -6.01
CA LEU A 406 28.05 11.55 -6.93
C LEU A 406 29.56 11.76 -7.10
N SER A 407 30.09 12.94 -6.72
CA SER A 407 31.53 13.26 -6.79
C SER A 407 32.23 13.26 -5.43
N GLY A 408 31.58 12.74 -4.38
CA GLY A 408 32.12 12.67 -3.02
C GLY A 408 32.31 14.02 -2.33
N LYS A 409 31.67 15.10 -2.81
CA LYS A 409 31.68 16.44 -2.19
C LYS A 409 30.52 16.59 -1.20
N GLU A 410 30.82 17.25 -0.08
CA GLU A 410 29.93 17.43 1.08
C GLU A 410 28.58 18.07 0.71
N LEU A 411 27.48 17.47 1.21
CA LEU A 411 26.15 18.08 1.23
C LEU A 411 25.93 18.78 2.58
N GLY A 412 25.65 20.08 2.52
CA GLY A 412 25.21 20.83 3.70
C GLY A 412 23.84 20.36 4.21
N GLY A 413 23.56 20.60 5.49
CA GLY A 413 22.25 20.35 6.07
C GLY A 413 21.15 21.19 5.37
N LYS A 414 19.94 20.64 5.28
CA LYS A 414 18.79 21.31 4.69
C LYS A 414 17.96 21.99 5.79
N ALA A 415 18.16 23.29 5.95
CA ALA A 415 17.41 24.10 6.91
C ALA A 415 15.92 24.13 6.56
N LEU A 416 15.07 23.91 7.55
CA LEU A 416 13.61 24.09 7.45
C LEU A 416 13.23 25.41 8.10
N ALA A 417 12.44 26.24 7.42
CA ALA A 417 11.98 27.50 7.99
C ALA A 417 10.81 27.24 8.97
N PRO A 418 10.76 27.90 10.13
CA PRO A 418 9.63 27.78 11.06
C PRO A 418 8.26 28.02 10.41
N SER A 419 8.20 28.94 9.45
CA SER A 419 6.98 29.26 8.69
C SER A 419 6.41 28.09 7.89
N GLU A 420 7.20 27.05 7.58
CA GLU A 420 6.73 25.87 6.85
C GLU A 420 5.86 24.94 7.69
N PHE A 421 5.84 25.15 9.02
CA PHE A 421 5.07 24.35 9.96
C PHE A 421 3.83 25.08 10.50
N ILE A 422 3.78 26.41 10.35
CA ILE A 422 2.67 27.23 10.86
C ILE A 422 1.39 26.89 10.09
N TRP A 423 0.34 26.52 10.82
CA TRP A 423 -0.96 26.23 10.24
C TRP A 423 -2.10 26.84 11.05
N ASN A 424 -2.98 27.55 10.35
CA ASN A 424 -4.27 27.95 10.89
C ASN A 424 -5.32 27.66 9.82
N THR A 425 -6.20 26.68 10.10
CA THR A 425 -7.20 26.21 9.16
C THR A 425 -8.14 27.32 8.69
N ASP A 426 -8.64 28.16 9.61
CA ASP A 426 -9.62 29.19 9.27
C ASP A 426 -8.98 30.31 8.43
N LYS A 427 -7.76 30.72 8.80
CA LYS A 427 -6.97 31.65 8.00
C LYS A 427 -6.67 31.09 6.61
N ALA A 428 -6.23 29.83 6.52
CA ALA A 428 -5.92 29.17 5.25
C ALA A 428 -7.15 29.08 4.34
N MET A 429 -8.33 28.78 4.90
CA MET A 429 -9.59 28.77 4.14
C MET A 429 -9.96 30.16 3.62
N ASN A 430 -9.86 31.20 4.45
CA ASN A 430 -10.13 32.58 4.03
C ASN A 430 -9.14 33.06 2.95
N ASP A 431 -7.85 32.74 3.11
CA ASP A 431 -6.81 33.07 2.13
C ASP A 431 -7.10 32.36 0.78
N LEU A 432 -7.48 31.08 0.81
CA LEU A 432 -7.88 30.32 -0.37
C LEU A 432 -9.13 30.90 -1.03
N GLU A 433 -10.14 31.30 -0.26
CA GLU A 433 -11.36 31.90 -0.80
C GLU A 433 -11.06 33.21 -1.54
N HIS A 434 -10.25 34.08 -0.95
CA HIS A 434 -9.80 35.31 -1.60
C HIS A 434 -8.99 35.03 -2.88
N GLU A 435 -8.07 34.07 -2.84
CA GLU A 435 -7.25 33.73 -4.00
C GLU A 435 -8.08 33.10 -5.12
N VAL A 436 -9.05 32.23 -4.82
CA VAL A 436 -9.99 31.67 -5.80
C VAL A 436 -10.82 32.78 -6.46
N GLN A 437 -11.35 33.72 -5.68
CA GLN A 437 -12.11 34.85 -6.23
C GLN A 437 -11.25 35.72 -7.15
N LYS A 438 -10.01 36.01 -6.73
CA LYS A 438 -9.04 36.76 -7.52
C LYS A 438 -8.67 36.03 -8.82
N GLN A 439 -8.45 34.72 -8.78
CA GLN A 439 -8.15 33.92 -9.97
C GLN A 439 -9.33 33.91 -10.94
N TYR A 440 -10.54 33.66 -10.44
CA TYR A 440 -11.76 33.62 -11.23
C TYR A 440 -12.05 34.96 -11.92
N ASN A 441 -11.88 36.09 -11.22
CA ASN A 441 -12.13 37.42 -11.78
C ASN A 441 -11.11 37.85 -12.84
N ASN A 442 -9.88 37.32 -12.78
CA ASN A 442 -8.80 37.70 -13.69
C ASN A 442 -8.76 36.85 -14.98
N ASP A 443 -9.35 35.66 -14.98
CA ASP A 443 -9.31 34.73 -16.11
C ASP A 443 -10.64 33.98 -16.30
N ASN A 444 -11.59 34.64 -16.97
CA ASN A 444 -12.92 34.10 -17.27
C ASN A 444 -12.92 32.86 -18.19
N LYS A 445 -11.75 32.37 -18.65
CA LYS A 445 -11.66 31.22 -19.55
C LYS A 445 -11.52 29.88 -18.81
N VAL A 446 -11.09 29.89 -17.55
CA VAL A 446 -10.92 28.66 -16.75
C VAL A 446 -12.18 28.40 -15.93
N LYS A 447 -12.70 27.17 -15.98
CA LYS A 447 -13.81 26.77 -15.11
C LYS A 447 -13.34 26.76 -13.66
N ILE A 448 -14.13 27.33 -12.75
CA ILE A 448 -13.74 27.43 -11.34
C ILE A 448 -13.44 26.06 -10.72
N GLU A 449 -14.13 25.01 -11.18
CA GLU A 449 -13.94 23.63 -10.75
C GLU A 449 -12.58 23.04 -11.15
N GLU A 450 -11.92 23.59 -12.15
CA GLU A 450 -10.60 23.16 -12.63
C GLU A 450 -9.45 23.82 -11.84
N LEU A 451 -9.75 24.84 -11.03
CA LEU A 451 -8.77 25.51 -10.17
C LEU A 451 -8.39 24.61 -8.99
N LEU A 452 -7.10 24.41 -8.79
CA LEU A 452 -6.56 23.58 -7.71
C LEU A 452 -6.91 24.14 -6.33
N ASP A 453 -6.84 25.47 -6.18
CA ASP A 453 -7.20 26.16 -4.93
C ASP A 453 -8.69 26.00 -4.60
N TYR A 454 -9.56 26.04 -5.62
CA TYR A 454 -10.99 25.81 -5.43
C TYR A 454 -11.28 24.37 -5.01
N ARG A 455 -10.66 23.37 -5.66
CA ARG A 455 -10.79 21.95 -5.28
C ARG A 455 -10.34 21.70 -3.84
N LEU A 456 -9.23 22.31 -3.44
CA LEU A 456 -8.70 22.23 -2.08
C LEU A 456 -9.67 22.86 -1.07
N LEU A 457 -10.10 24.10 -1.33
CA LEU A 457 -11.07 24.83 -0.49
C LEU A 457 -12.38 24.05 -0.36
N LYS A 458 -12.91 23.53 -1.47
CA LYS A 458 -14.17 22.78 -1.47
C LYS A 458 -14.08 21.51 -0.63
N THR A 459 -12.94 20.82 -0.69
CA THR A 459 -12.66 19.65 0.16
C THR A 459 -12.67 20.04 1.64
N MET A 460 -11.95 21.12 2.01
CA MET A 460 -11.91 21.62 3.39
C MET A 460 -13.30 22.03 3.89
N GLN A 461 -14.06 22.78 3.10
CA GLN A 461 -15.42 23.23 3.44
C GLN A 461 -16.40 22.06 3.64
N THR A 462 -16.32 21.05 2.78
CA THR A 462 -17.20 19.88 2.83
C THR A 462 -16.92 19.07 4.09
N GLU A 463 -15.65 18.76 4.36
CA GLU A 463 -15.30 17.92 5.50
C GLU A 463 -15.39 18.63 6.85
N LYS A 464 -15.19 19.95 6.91
CA LYS A 464 -15.25 20.71 8.18
C LYS A 464 -16.65 20.68 8.82
N GLN A 465 -17.69 20.39 8.05
CA GLN A 465 -19.06 20.23 8.56
C GLN A 465 -19.21 18.95 9.40
N ASN A 466 -18.30 17.97 9.26
CA ASN A 466 -18.35 16.70 9.96
C ASN A 466 -17.67 16.80 11.34
N ILE A 467 -18.46 16.86 12.42
CA ILE A 467 -17.95 16.96 13.81
C ILE A 467 -17.17 15.69 14.24
N ASN A 468 -17.48 14.54 13.64
CA ASN A 468 -16.80 13.27 13.90
C ASN A 468 -16.30 12.66 12.59
N LEU A 469 -15.05 12.99 12.23
CA LEU A 469 -14.42 12.52 11.00
C LEU A 469 -14.27 10.99 11.02
N PRO A 470 -14.90 10.25 10.10
CA PRO A 470 -14.73 8.80 10.01
C PRO A 470 -13.28 8.44 9.70
N LYS A 471 -12.89 7.17 9.92
CA LYS A 471 -11.56 6.70 9.50
C LYS A 471 -11.46 6.75 7.98
N TYR A 472 -10.40 7.37 7.45
CA TYR A 472 -10.17 7.45 6.00
C TYR A 472 -9.37 6.27 5.45
N PHE A 473 -8.19 6.01 6.03
CA PHE A 473 -7.32 4.93 5.59
C PHE A 473 -7.72 3.61 6.22
N HIS A 474 -7.88 2.57 5.40
CA HIS A 474 -8.30 1.25 5.87
C HIS A 474 -7.28 0.18 5.49
N GLU A 475 -7.05 -0.73 6.41
CA GLU A 475 -6.14 -1.85 6.24
C GLU A 475 -6.92 -3.10 5.88
N ALA A 476 -6.28 -4.02 5.16
CA ALA A 476 -6.89 -5.26 4.72
C ALA A 476 -7.35 -6.16 5.87
N ARG A 477 -6.81 -6.02 7.10
CA ARG A 477 -7.22 -6.73 8.33
C ARG A 477 -7.65 -8.20 8.11
N ASN A 478 -6.66 -9.09 8.07
CA ASN A 478 -6.86 -10.54 8.11
C ASN A 478 -6.45 -11.11 9.49
N PHE A 479 -6.42 -12.44 9.63
CA PHE A 479 -6.04 -13.12 10.87
C PHE A 479 -4.53 -13.11 11.18
N ASP A 480 -3.69 -12.82 10.19
CA ASP A 480 -2.23 -12.80 10.32
C ASP A 480 -1.67 -11.39 10.42
N LYS A 481 -1.46 -10.73 9.27
CA LYS A 481 -0.68 -9.50 9.09
C LYS A 481 -1.30 -8.49 8.14
N GLY A 482 -2.58 -8.64 7.80
CA GLY A 482 -3.32 -7.73 6.91
C GLY A 482 -3.47 -6.29 7.45
N ALA A 483 -3.03 -6.03 8.68
CA ALA A 483 -3.02 -4.70 9.27
C ALA A 483 -1.99 -3.74 8.64
N HIS A 484 -1.05 -4.21 7.83
CA HIS A 484 -0.03 -3.37 7.18
C HIS A 484 -0.19 -3.30 5.66
N PHE A 485 -1.38 -3.59 5.16
CA PHE A 485 -1.67 -3.55 3.72
C PHE A 485 -2.92 -2.70 3.47
N ASP A 486 -2.87 -1.86 2.44
CA ASP A 486 -4.05 -1.16 1.94
C ASP A 486 -5.07 -2.18 1.42
N TRP A 487 -6.31 -2.04 1.88
CA TRP A 487 -7.36 -3.02 1.60
C TRP A 487 -7.74 -3.11 0.12
N ARG A 488 -7.53 -2.04 -0.68
CA ARG A 488 -7.87 -2.01 -2.12
C ARG A 488 -6.90 -2.88 -2.91
N PHE A 489 -5.62 -2.81 -2.56
CA PHE A 489 -4.53 -3.39 -3.32
C PHE A 489 -3.95 -4.67 -2.72
N TYR A 490 -4.46 -5.09 -1.56
CA TYR A 490 -4.06 -6.32 -0.91
C TYR A 490 -4.17 -7.53 -1.85
N ASN A 491 -3.05 -8.23 -2.04
CA ASN A 491 -2.93 -9.33 -3.00
C ASN A 491 -2.67 -10.68 -2.30
N GLY A 492 -2.98 -10.83 -1.01
CA GLY A 492 -3.32 -12.11 -0.37
C GLY A 492 -2.28 -13.21 -0.25
N VAL A 493 -1.10 -13.06 -0.84
CA VAL A 493 -0.04 -14.04 -0.74
C VAL A 493 0.76 -13.70 0.51
N ASN A 494 1.05 -14.68 1.36
CA ASN A 494 2.06 -14.54 2.40
C ASN A 494 3.38 -14.16 1.72
N LEU A 495 3.62 -12.85 1.57
CA LEU A 495 4.85 -12.34 0.99
C LEU A 495 6.01 -12.98 1.73
N THR A 496 6.91 -13.61 0.97
CA THR A 496 8.15 -14.08 1.57
C THR A 496 8.89 -12.89 2.17
N GLU A 497 9.79 -13.16 3.11
CA GLU A 497 10.64 -12.12 3.70
C GLU A 497 11.39 -11.34 2.62
N TYR A 498 11.84 -12.01 1.55
CA TYR A 498 12.50 -11.35 0.43
C TYR A 498 11.57 -10.44 -0.37
N GLU A 499 10.38 -10.93 -0.76
CA GLU A 499 9.40 -10.14 -1.52
C GLU A 499 8.95 -8.89 -0.74
N ARG A 500 8.61 -9.05 0.55
CA ARG A 500 8.25 -7.91 1.41
C ARG A 500 9.35 -6.86 1.43
N GLN A 501 10.59 -7.28 1.72
CA GLN A 501 11.71 -6.36 1.83
C GLN A 501 12.05 -5.69 0.50
N LEU A 502 11.88 -6.39 -0.62
CA LEU A 502 12.05 -5.82 -1.95
C LEU A 502 10.97 -4.79 -2.28
N SER A 503 9.69 -5.11 -2.04
CA SER A 503 8.59 -4.15 -2.29
C SER A 503 8.78 -2.89 -1.47
N LEU A 504 9.14 -3.02 -0.18
CA LEU A 504 9.46 -1.88 0.68
C LEU A 504 10.69 -1.10 0.19
N HIS A 505 11.73 -1.78 -0.30
CA HIS A 505 12.90 -1.14 -0.92
C HIS A 505 12.52 -0.30 -2.14
N LYS A 506 11.75 -0.86 -3.08
CA LYS A 506 11.28 -0.15 -4.28
C LYS A 506 10.38 1.04 -3.89
N LEU A 507 9.46 0.81 -2.97
CA LEU A 507 8.52 1.80 -2.45
C LEU A 507 9.24 3.00 -1.82
N ALA A 508 10.22 2.75 -0.93
CA ALA A 508 11.02 3.80 -0.29
C ALA A 508 11.81 4.63 -1.30
N LYS A 509 12.47 3.99 -2.27
CA LYS A 509 13.24 4.70 -3.31
C LYS A 509 12.33 5.56 -4.20
N ALA A 510 11.19 5.02 -4.61
CA ALA A 510 10.22 5.75 -5.41
C ALA A 510 9.66 6.97 -4.65
N TRP A 511 9.32 6.83 -3.37
CA TRP A 511 8.91 7.96 -2.53
C TRP A 511 10.00 9.03 -2.43
N LEU A 512 11.24 8.66 -2.10
CA LEU A 512 12.33 9.62 -1.92
C LEU A 512 12.63 10.40 -3.22
N ARG A 513 12.56 9.74 -4.37
CA ARG A 513 12.68 10.38 -5.70
C ARG A 513 11.51 11.28 -6.00
N PHE A 514 10.28 10.80 -5.79
CA PHE A 514 9.08 11.59 -6.00
C PHE A 514 9.10 12.83 -5.12
N ALA A 515 9.38 12.69 -3.83
CA ALA A 515 9.45 13.80 -2.90
C ALA A 515 10.51 14.83 -3.29
N THR A 516 11.66 14.37 -3.79
CA THR A 516 12.70 15.26 -4.34
C THR A 516 12.20 15.99 -5.60
N THR A 517 11.58 15.26 -6.53
CA THR A 517 11.04 15.78 -7.80
C THR A 517 9.89 16.77 -7.58
N ALA A 518 9.01 16.48 -6.62
CA ALA A 518 7.90 17.34 -6.22
C ALA A 518 8.34 18.50 -5.32
N GLY A 519 9.62 18.55 -4.91
CA GLY A 519 10.17 19.59 -4.05
C GLY A 519 9.52 19.60 -2.67
N LEU A 520 9.38 18.44 -2.04
CA LEU A 520 8.84 18.26 -0.69
C LEU A 520 9.96 18.26 0.35
N ASN A 521 9.65 18.75 1.54
CA ASN A 521 10.50 18.64 2.71
C ASN A 521 10.07 17.43 3.53
N THR A 522 10.71 16.29 3.24
CA THR A 522 10.46 15.00 3.88
C THR A 522 11.70 14.46 4.58
N TRP A 523 11.52 13.68 5.65
CA TRP A 523 12.57 12.95 6.36
C TRP A 523 12.04 11.63 6.94
N LEU A 524 12.94 10.71 7.26
CA LEU A 524 12.60 9.42 7.87
C LEU A 524 12.12 9.62 9.31
N ALA A 525 11.08 8.89 9.71
CA ALA A 525 10.53 8.92 11.06
C ALA A 525 10.35 7.50 11.63
N HIS A 526 10.07 7.39 12.92
CA HIS A 526 9.60 6.17 13.59
C HIS A 526 10.41 4.90 13.21
N GLY A 527 9.75 3.86 12.69
CA GLY A 527 10.38 2.58 12.37
C GLY A 527 11.44 2.71 11.27
N SER A 528 11.20 3.57 10.28
CA SER A 528 12.16 3.86 9.20
C SER A 528 13.41 4.58 9.70
N LEU A 529 13.26 5.53 10.63
CA LEU A 529 14.39 6.20 11.27
C LEU A 529 15.19 5.24 12.18
N LEU A 530 14.51 4.30 12.83
CA LEU A 530 15.15 3.25 13.61
C LEU A 530 15.92 2.26 12.73
N GLY A 531 15.34 1.83 11.60
CA GLY A 531 16.03 1.02 10.60
C GLY A 531 17.27 1.73 10.04
N TYR A 532 17.12 3.01 9.70
CA TYR A 532 18.24 3.87 9.33
C TYR A 532 19.37 3.81 10.36
N TYR A 533 19.07 3.94 11.66
CA TYR A 533 20.10 3.91 12.71
C TYR A 533 20.97 2.66 12.69
N PHE A 534 20.38 1.48 12.41
CA PHE A 534 21.11 0.21 12.47
C PHE A 534 21.85 -0.11 11.18
N THR A 535 21.22 0.09 10.03
CA THR A 535 21.71 -0.45 8.74
C THR A 535 21.59 0.52 7.56
N GLY A 536 20.95 1.68 7.74
CA GLY A 536 20.55 2.52 6.61
C GLY A 536 19.39 1.92 5.78
N MET A 537 18.71 0.90 6.28
CA MET A 537 17.64 0.18 5.57
C MET A 537 16.41 0.01 6.47
N ILE A 538 15.28 -0.36 5.89
CA ILE A 538 14.07 -0.73 6.64
C ILE A 538 14.37 -1.96 7.52
N LEU A 539 13.73 -2.01 8.71
CA LEU A 539 13.93 -3.12 9.64
C LEU A 539 13.41 -4.42 9.03
N ASP A 540 14.13 -5.52 9.30
CA ASP A 540 13.92 -6.76 8.57
C ASP A 540 12.52 -7.37 8.76
N TRP A 541 11.79 -7.05 9.83
CA TRP A 541 10.44 -7.54 10.13
C TRP A 541 9.31 -6.56 9.78
N ASP A 542 9.63 -5.30 9.47
CA ASP A 542 8.62 -4.26 9.22
C ASP A 542 7.84 -4.53 7.93
N TYR A 543 6.61 -4.00 7.88
CA TYR A 543 5.68 -4.12 6.76
C TYR A 543 5.28 -2.77 6.16
N ASP A 544 5.71 -1.67 6.76
CA ASP A 544 5.46 -0.31 6.33
C ASP A 544 6.75 0.50 6.47
N ALA A 545 6.73 1.71 5.92
CA ALA A 545 7.72 2.72 6.18
C ALA A 545 7.04 4.00 6.68
N ASP A 546 7.77 4.80 7.44
CA ASP A 546 7.26 6.01 8.08
C ASP A 546 8.11 7.21 7.65
N VAL A 547 7.43 8.24 7.17
CA VAL A 547 8.07 9.52 6.87
C VAL A 547 7.27 10.67 7.47
N GLN A 548 7.99 11.73 7.77
CA GLN A 548 7.40 12.99 8.15
C GLN A 548 7.66 14.05 7.08
N ILE A 549 6.77 15.02 7.01
CA ILE A 549 6.87 16.18 6.12
C ILE A 549 6.50 17.47 6.85
N THR A 550 6.90 18.62 6.28
CA THR A 550 6.38 19.92 6.75
C THR A 550 4.90 20.09 6.40
N GLN A 551 4.16 20.88 7.17
CA GLN A 551 2.77 21.20 6.84
C GLN A 551 2.66 21.83 5.44
N ALA A 552 3.57 22.75 5.08
CA ALA A 552 3.60 23.33 3.74
C ALA A 552 3.73 22.25 2.63
N SER A 553 4.52 21.20 2.88
CA SER A 553 4.64 20.06 1.96
C SER A 553 3.34 19.24 1.89
N LEU A 554 2.62 19.06 3.00
CA LEU A 554 1.32 18.36 3.01
C LEU A 554 0.27 19.12 2.18
N VAL A 555 0.21 20.45 2.34
CA VAL A 555 -0.69 21.30 1.55
C VAL A 555 -0.34 21.21 0.08
N LYS A 556 0.96 21.23 -0.26
CA LYS A 556 1.44 21.04 -1.64
C LYS A 556 1.04 19.67 -2.21
N LEU A 557 1.14 18.60 -1.41
CA LEU A 557 0.67 17.26 -1.81
C LEU A 557 -0.84 17.27 -2.08
N ALA A 558 -1.64 17.75 -1.13
CA ALA A 558 -3.10 17.79 -1.25
C ALA A 558 -3.54 18.61 -2.48
N ARG A 559 -2.92 19.77 -2.70
CA ARG A 559 -3.24 20.69 -3.79
C ARG A 559 -2.80 20.19 -5.16
N ASN A 560 -1.57 19.70 -5.29
CA ASN A 560 -0.94 19.49 -6.60
C ASN A 560 -0.84 18.03 -7.03
N TYR A 561 -0.92 17.09 -6.09
CA TYR A 561 -0.52 15.70 -6.32
C TYR A 561 -1.47 14.65 -5.74
N ASN A 562 -2.54 15.01 -5.03
CA ASN A 562 -3.51 14.02 -4.52
C ASN A 562 -4.09 13.19 -5.68
N GLN A 563 -4.37 11.91 -5.40
CA GLN A 563 -4.85 10.91 -6.36
C GLN A 563 -3.96 10.80 -7.60
N SER A 564 -2.64 10.87 -7.44
CA SER A 564 -1.70 10.62 -8.55
C SER A 564 -1.23 9.17 -8.52
N LEU A 565 -1.10 8.56 -9.69
CA LEU A 565 -0.41 7.29 -9.85
C LEU A 565 1.04 7.54 -10.29
N ILE A 566 1.99 7.20 -9.43
CA ILE A 566 3.42 7.39 -9.66
C ILE A 566 3.98 6.09 -10.24
N SER A 567 4.43 6.11 -11.49
CA SER A 567 5.15 4.99 -12.09
C SER A 567 6.65 5.30 -12.07
N ASP A 568 7.40 4.56 -11.25
CA ASP A 568 8.86 4.67 -11.20
C ASP A 568 9.47 3.85 -12.34
N THR A 569 9.87 4.53 -13.41
CA THR A 569 10.55 3.91 -14.55
C THR A 569 12.06 4.16 -14.51
N THR A 570 12.63 4.43 -13.34
CA THR A 570 14.06 4.72 -13.19
C THR A 570 14.90 3.49 -13.57
N THR A 571 15.87 3.71 -14.46
CA THR A 571 16.94 2.78 -14.80
C THR A 571 18.21 3.21 -14.06
N TYR A 572 18.85 2.30 -13.31
CA TYR A 572 20.11 2.64 -12.62
C TYR A 572 21.28 2.65 -13.61
N GLY A 573 22.05 3.74 -13.60
CA GLY A 573 22.96 4.14 -14.67
C GLY A 573 24.26 3.33 -14.79
N HIS A 574 24.18 2.15 -15.39
CA HIS A 574 25.32 1.57 -16.08
C HIS A 574 25.40 2.13 -17.52
N LYS A 575 26.62 2.24 -18.07
CA LYS A 575 26.85 2.54 -19.51
C LYS A 575 26.14 1.51 -20.41
N GLU A 576 25.78 0.37 -19.85
CA GLU A 576 24.86 -0.64 -20.34
C GLU A 576 23.89 -0.94 -19.19
N SER A 577 22.81 -0.16 -19.04
CA SER A 577 21.78 -0.41 -18.03
C SER A 577 21.22 -1.82 -18.22
N THR A 578 21.46 -2.72 -17.27
CA THR A 578 20.98 -4.09 -17.39
C THR A 578 19.50 -4.14 -17.07
N PHE A 579 18.79 -5.14 -17.58
CA PHE A 579 17.38 -5.39 -17.26
C PHE A 579 17.09 -5.44 -15.75
N LEU A 580 18.08 -5.89 -14.95
CA LEU A 580 18.03 -5.99 -13.49
C LEU A 580 17.94 -4.64 -12.78
N ASP A 581 18.29 -3.55 -13.47
CA ASP A 581 18.34 -2.19 -12.94
C ASP A 581 17.04 -1.41 -13.17
N THR A 582 15.96 -2.09 -13.57
CA THR A 582 14.67 -1.44 -13.79
C THR A 582 13.74 -1.69 -12.60
N GLY A 583 13.63 -0.66 -11.75
CA GLY A 583 12.76 -0.71 -10.59
C GLY A 583 11.30 -0.38 -10.93
N VAL A 584 10.72 -0.98 -11.98
CA VAL A 584 9.34 -0.66 -12.40
C VAL A 584 8.38 -0.97 -11.27
N GLY A 585 7.90 0.07 -10.62
CA GLY A 585 6.92 0.01 -9.54
C GLY A 585 5.89 1.10 -9.74
N THR A 586 4.66 0.83 -9.34
CA THR A 586 3.56 1.77 -9.49
C THR A 586 2.89 2.00 -8.16
N TYR A 587 2.70 3.27 -7.82
CA TYR A 587 2.33 3.67 -6.47
C TYR A 587 1.21 4.72 -6.50
N LEU A 588 0.15 4.51 -5.74
CA LEU A 588 -0.90 5.50 -5.54
C LEU A 588 -0.50 6.46 -4.41
N LEU A 589 -0.48 7.76 -4.70
CA LEU A 589 -0.41 8.80 -3.69
C LEU A 589 -1.83 9.21 -3.28
N ASP A 590 -2.18 8.92 -2.03
CA ASP A 590 -3.51 9.12 -1.48
C ASP A 590 -3.45 10.04 -0.25
N VAL A 591 -3.97 11.26 -0.37
CA VAL A 591 -3.97 12.25 0.71
C VAL A 591 -5.34 12.30 1.36
N SER A 592 -5.36 12.19 2.69
CA SER A 592 -6.61 12.27 3.45
C SER A 592 -7.33 13.59 3.19
N PRO A 593 -8.65 13.59 2.95
CA PRO A 593 -9.43 14.82 2.79
C PRO A 593 -9.45 15.65 4.09
N TYR A 594 -9.03 15.05 5.20
CA TYR A 594 -8.93 15.70 6.49
C TYR A 594 -7.65 16.48 6.69
N PHE A 595 -6.70 16.54 5.74
CA PHE A 595 -5.34 17.10 5.88
C PHE A 595 -5.21 18.48 6.54
N TYR A 596 -6.30 19.25 6.68
CA TYR A 596 -6.33 20.52 7.39
C TYR A 596 -6.48 20.39 8.92
N GLU A 597 -7.07 19.31 9.44
CA GLU A 597 -7.27 19.06 10.87
C GLU A 597 -5.92 18.71 11.52
N ARG A 598 -5.54 19.32 12.63
CA ARG A 598 -4.23 19.05 13.28
C ARG A 598 -4.36 18.43 14.66
N LEU A 599 -5.57 18.36 15.21
CA LEU A 599 -5.88 17.63 16.43
C LEU A 599 -5.99 16.13 16.19
N ARG A 600 -5.77 15.37 17.26
CA ARG A 600 -5.94 13.91 17.25
C ARG A 600 -7.38 13.46 16.97
N GLY A 601 -8.36 14.27 17.38
CA GLY A 601 -9.79 13.94 17.25
C GLY A 601 -10.14 12.60 17.91
N ASN A 602 -10.85 11.73 17.18
CA ASN A 602 -11.21 10.38 17.61
C ASN A 602 -10.06 9.36 17.52
N GLY A 603 -8.87 9.78 17.08
CA GLY A 603 -7.68 8.93 16.94
C GLY A 603 -7.65 8.04 15.68
N ASN A 604 -8.64 8.11 14.80
CA ASN A 604 -8.71 7.28 13.60
C ASN A 604 -7.87 7.84 12.43
N ASN A 605 -7.58 9.14 12.42
CA ASN A 605 -6.95 9.85 11.30
C ASN A 605 -5.57 10.41 11.66
N ALA A 606 -4.75 9.60 12.32
CA ALA A 606 -3.37 9.97 12.68
C ALA A 606 -2.45 10.16 11.46
N ILE A 607 -2.75 9.48 10.36
CA ILE A 607 -1.98 9.51 9.11
C ILE A 607 -2.59 10.56 8.17
N ASP A 608 -1.73 11.37 7.54
CA ASP A 608 -2.15 12.46 6.65
C ASP A 608 -2.22 12.03 5.19
N ALA A 609 -1.29 11.18 4.75
CA ALA A 609 -1.27 10.62 3.41
C ALA A 609 -0.63 9.22 3.40
N ARG A 610 -0.89 8.44 2.36
CA ARG A 610 -0.19 7.19 2.07
C ARG A 610 0.40 7.19 0.68
N PHE A 611 1.58 6.59 0.55
CA PHE A 611 2.18 6.22 -0.73
C PHE A 611 2.14 4.70 -0.85
N ILE A 612 1.29 4.18 -1.73
CA ILE A 612 0.81 2.79 -1.67
C ILE A 612 1.26 2.02 -2.91
N ASP A 613 1.96 0.91 -2.75
CA ASP A 613 2.24 -0.05 -3.80
C ASP A 613 0.94 -0.74 -4.25
N ILE A 614 0.51 -0.52 -5.50
CA ILE A 614 -0.74 -1.07 -6.02
C ILE A 614 -0.67 -2.59 -6.30
N GLU A 615 0.55 -3.15 -6.34
CA GLU A 615 0.75 -4.58 -6.59
C GLU A 615 0.55 -5.39 -5.31
N THR A 616 1.10 -4.91 -4.20
CA THR A 616 1.11 -5.64 -2.92
C THR A 616 0.12 -5.09 -1.89
N GLY A 617 -0.15 -3.79 -1.94
CA GLY A 617 -0.84 -3.03 -0.90
C GLY A 617 0.06 -2.53 0.22
N LEU A 618 1.38 -2.78 0.19
CA LEU A 618 2.31 -2.17 1.16
C LEU A 618 2.34 -0.65 0.97
N TYR A 619 2.58 0.12 2.03
CA TYR A 619 2.55 1.57 1.96
C TYR A 619 3.57 2.25 2.85
N ILE A 620 3.83 3.53 2.53
CA ILE A 620 4.49 4.48 3.42
C ILE A 620 3.41 5.34 4.07
N ASP A 621 3.40 5.38 5.40
CA ASP A 621 2.60 6.33 6.16
C ASP A 621 3.32 7.69 6.21
N ILE A 622 2.62 8.74 5.75
CA ILE A 622 3.13 10.10 5.68
C ILE A 622 2.38 10.94 6.72
N THR A 623 3.12 11.55 7.63
CA THR A 623 2.58 12.44 8.67
C THR A 623 3.17 13.83 8.56
N ALA A 624 2.34 14.87 8.70
CA ALA A 624 2.82 16.24 8.71
C ALA A 624 3.07 16.75 10.12
N ILE A 625 4.13 17.55 10.24
CA ILE A 625 4.47 18.29 11.45
C ILE A 625 3.96 19.72 11.31
N THR A 626 3.37 20.24 12.38
CA THR A 626 2.84 21.61 12.47
C THR A 626 3.12 22.26 13.82
N SER A 627 3.18 23.59 13.86
CA SER A 627 3.00 24.40 15.07
C SER A 627 1.60 25.01 15.03
N SER A 628 0.80 24.87 16.09
CA SER A 628 -0.54 25.45 16.16
C SER A 628 -0.68 26.43 17.32
N ASP A 629 -0.79 27.72 17.00
CA ASP A 629 -0.93 28.82 17.98
C ASP A 629 -2.27 28.83 18.73
N THR A 630 -3.21 27.95 18.40
CA THR A 630 -4.60 28.04 18.94
C THR A 630 -5.21 26.72 19.42
N GLN A 631 -4.49 25.59 19.35
CA GLN A 631 -5.08 24.28 19.64
C GLN A 631 -4.29 23.43 20.66
N ILE A 632 -3.09 23.86 21.05
CA ILE A 632 -2.29 23.22 22.08
C ILE A 632 -2.98 23.28 23.47
N GLU A 633 -3.81 24.29 23.73
CA GLU A 633 -4.56 24.40 24.99
C GLU A 633 -5.59 23.29 25.23
N LEU A 634 -6.03 22.58 24.19
CA LEU A 634 -7.00 21.48 24.29
C LEU A 634 -6.35 20.11 24.55
N GLN A 635 -5.01 20.00 24.51
CA GLN A 635 -4.26 18.76 24.75
C GLN A 635 -3.36 18.84 26.01
N ARG A 636 -3.69 19.73 26.96
CA ARG A 636 -2.87 20.09 28.14
C ARG A 636 -2.17 18.91 28.86
N PRO A 637 -2.81 17.76 29.18
CA PRO A 637 -2.13 16.74 29.99
C PRO A 637 -0.94 16.06 29.29
N GLN A 638 -1.05 15.80 27.98
CA GLN A 638 0.02 15.15 27.22
C GLN A 638 1.09 16.15 26.80
N PHE A 639 0.65 17.36 26.46
CA PHE A 639 1.50 18.50 26.20
C PHE A 639 2.39 18.83 27.40
N ASP A 640 1.82 18.99 28.61
CA ASP A 640 2.57 19.33 29.83
C ASP A 640 3.59 18.24 30.18
N LYS A 641 3.23 16.97 30.00
CA LYS A 641 4.14 15.84 30.20
C LYS A 641 5.30 15.88 29.22
N GLN A 642 5.06 16.06 27.92
CA GLN A 642 6.14 16.10 26.93
C GLN A 642 6.97 17.36 27.02
N ARG A 643 6.36 18.52 27.31
CA ARG A 643 7.08 19.76 27.60
C ARG A 643 8.08 19.57 28.75
N SER A 644 7.70 18.87 29.82
CA SER A 644 8.61 18.56 30.93
C SER A 644 9.77 17.61 30.58
N ILE A 645 9.64 16.86 29.47
CA ILE A 645 10.69 15.97 28.95
C ILE A 645 11.61 16.72 27.98
N LEU A 646 11.05 17.62 27.17
CA LEU A 646 11.76 18.38 26.14
C LEU A 646 12.52 19.59 26.71
N PHE A 647 11.97 20.23 27.75
CA PHE A 647 12.56 21.41 28.38
C PHE A 647 12.90 21.13 29.85
N ASP A 648 14.08 21.58 30.29
CA ASP A 648 14.50 21.51 31.70
C ASP A 648 13.53 22.33 32.58
N GLN A 649 13.16 21.80 33.75
CA GLN A 649 12.19 22.41 34.67
C GLN A 649 12.62 23.79 35.20
N ASN A 650 13.91 24.11 35.10
CA ASN A 650 14.49 25.40 35.50
C ASN A 650 14.42 26.49 34.41
N SER A 651 14.09 26.11 33.17
CA SER A 651 13.99 26.99 32.01
C SER A 651 12.53 27.42 31.79
N ARG A 652 11.86 27.99 32.79
CA ARG A 652 10.46 28.42 32.64
C ARG A 652 10.38 29.78 31.96
N LYS A 653 10.61 29.86 30.65
CA LYS A 653 10.09 30.99 29.87
C LYS A 653 8.76 30.60 29.25
N ASN A 654 7.78 31.49 29.35
CA ASN A 654 6.45 31.30 28.78
C ASN A 654 6.48 31.27 27.23
N THR A 655 7.61 31.66 26.63
CA THR A 655 7.88 31.71 25.19
C THR A 655 8.14 30.33 24.55
N ASP A 656 8.31 29.26 25.33
CA ASP A 656 8.69 27.93 24.81
C ASP A 656 7.52 27.11 24.23
N ILE A 657 6.27 27.62 24.32
CA ILE A 657 5.08 26.96 23.73
C ILE A 657 5.04 27.20 22.21
N ASP A 658 5.42 28.40 21.77
CA ASP A 658 5.36 28.84 20.36
C ASP A 658 6.42 28.12 19.49
N ASP A 659 7.37 27.41 20.12
CA ASP A 659 8.48 26.69 19.50
C ASP A 659 8.30 25.16 19.45
N LEU A 660 7.12 24.65 19.81
CA LEU A 660 6.81 23.22 19.76
C LEU A 660 6.05 22.82 18.49
N TYR A 661 6.53 21.75 17.87
CA TYR A 661 6.00 21.19 16.64
C TYR A 661 5.48 19.78 16.90
N HIS A 662 4.39 19.39 16.25
CA HIS A 662 3.75 18.10 16.50
C HIS A 662 3.06 17.51 15.27
N CYS A 663 2.86 16.19 15.30
CA CYS A 663 1.91 15.50 14.43
C CYS A 663 0.58 15.23 15.15
N ARG A 664 -0.43 14.76 14.39
CA ARG A 664 -1.76 14.40 14.93
C ARG A 664 -1.76 13.29 15.99
N ASN A 665 -0.70 12.48 16.05
CA ASN A 665 -0.57 11.43 17.04
C ASN A 665 0.23 11.87 18.28
N GLU A 666 0.37 13.18 18.49
CA GLU A 666 0.94 13.75 19.72
C GLU A 666 2.42 13.39 19.91
N HIS A 667 3.17 13.25 18.81
CA HIS A 667 4.64 13.29 18.85
C HIS A 667 5.10 14.73 18.74
N PHE A 668 5.85 15.21 19.74
CA PHE A 668 6.33 16.59 19.81
C PHE A 668 7.83 16.68 19.58
N TYR A 669 8.24 17.79 18.98
CA TYR A 669 9.61 18.10 18.60
C TYR A 669 9.88 19.58 18.80
N THR A 670 11.12 19.93 19.11
CA THR A 670 11.61 21.31 18.98
C THR A 670 12.15 21.54 17.57
N HIS A 671 12.24 22.81 17.14
CA HIS A 671 12.78 23.12 15.80
C HIS A 671 14.21 22.59 15.61
N ASP A 672 15.07 22.70 16.62
CA ASP A 672 16.47 22.27 16.58
C ASP A 672 16.67 20.75 16.63
N GLU A 673 15.65 20.00 17.07
CA GLU A 673 15.63 18.54 16.96
C GLU A 673 15.46 18.10 15.50
N ILE A 674 14.66 18.84 14.72
CA ILE A 674 14.37 18.53 13.32
C ILE A 674 15.37 19.20 12.37
N SER A 675 15.59 20.51 12.53
CA SER A 675 16.29 21.38 11.59
C SER A 675 17.73 21.69 12.06
N PRO A 676 18.70 21.81 11.13
CA PRO A 676 18.61 21.44 9.72
C PRO A 676 18.54 19.92 9.54
N LEU A 677 17.80 19.47 8.53
CA LEU A 677 17.79 18.07 8.15
C LEU A 677 19.18 17.63 7.67
N ILE A 678 19.55 16.40 8.01
CA ILE A 678 20.84 15.82 7.63
C ILE A 678 20.64 14.97 6.37
N PRO A 679 21.30 15.30 5.24
CA PRO A 679 21.25 14.48 4.04
C PRO A 679 21.96 13.14 4.27
N THR A 680 21.37 12.04 3.86
CA THR A 680 21.90 10.69 4.07
C THR A 680 21.47 9.74 2.96
N LEU A 681 21.85 8.46 3.04
CA LEU A 681 21.30 7.42 2.19
C LEU A 681 20.39 6.52 3.00
N PHE A 682 19.26 6.14 2.41
CA PHE A 682 18.35 5.13 2.94
C PHE A 682 17.88 4.25 1.80
N GLU A 683 18.00 2.93 1.96
CA GLU A 683 17.73 1.97 0.87
C GLU A 683 18.55 2.30 -0.41
N GLY A 684 19.73 2.89 -0.24
CA GLY A 684 20.61 3.36 -1.32
C GLY A 684 20.19 4.68 -1.98
N SER A 685 19.03 5.27 -1.66
CA SER A 685 18.59 6.55 -2.23
C SER A 685 18.82 7.73 -1.29
N LEU A 686 19.00 8.93 -1.87
CA LEU A 686 19.14 10.17 -1.10
C LEU A 686 17.90 10.38 -0.22
N ALA A 687 18.13 10.51 1.09
CA ALA A 687 17.13 10.71 2.10
C ALA A 687 17.58 11.80 3.09
N TYR A 688 16.71 12.11 4.04
CA TYR A 688 17.00 13.05 5.12
C TYR A 688 16.59 12.47 6.47
N VAL A 689 17.33 12.82 7.53
CA VAL A 689 16.98 12.52 8.91
C VAL A 689 16.99 13.79 9.78
N PRO A 690 16.22 13.85 10.87
CA PRO A 690 16.22 14.98 11.81
C PRO A 690 17.60 15.28 12.39
N ASN A 691 17.92 16.55 12.65
CA ASN A 691 19.19 17.00 13.22
C ASN A 691 19.64 16.18 14.45
N LYS A 692 18.73 16.02 15.42
CA LYS A 692 18.95 15.28 16.68
C LYS A 692 18.22 13.94 16.71
N PHE A 693 18.23 13.20 15.59
CA PHE A 693 17.49 11.94 15.47
C PHE A 693 17.76 10.92 16.59
N GLU A 694 18.97 10.85 17.16
CA GLU A 694 19.26 9.92 18.27
C GLU A 694 18.44 10.26 19.53
N GLN A 695 18.23 11.54 19.82
CA GLN A 695 17.41 11.98 20.96
C GLN A 695 15.93 11.65 20.74
N ILE A 696 15.45 11.87 19.51
CA ILE A 696 14.11 11.45 19.08
C ILE A 696 13.95 9.93 19.24
N LEU A 697 14.89 9.13 18.75
CA LEU A 697 14.84 7.67 18.88
C LEU A 697 14.93 7.19 20.33
N VAL A 698 15.70 7.85 21.21
CA VAL A 698 15.72 7.52 22.64
C VAL A 698 14.36 7.80 23.27
N ARG A 699 13.67 8.88 22.85
CA ARG A 699 12.32 9.21 23.32
C ARG A 699 11.28 8.21 22.81
N GLU A 700 11.32 7.86 21.54
CA GLU A 700 10.35 6.94 20.91
C GLU A 700 10.62 5.46 21.28
N TYR A 701 11.89 5.06 21.36
CA TYR A 701 12.33 3.67 21.58
C TYR A 701 13.37 3.54 22.70
N PRO A 702 13.08 3.85 23.98
CA PRO A 702 14.09 4.01 25.06
C PRO A 702 15.09 2.87 25.31
N ARG A 703 14.87 1.69 24.75
CA ARG A 703 15.71 0.50 24.92
C ARG A 703 16.51 0.11 23.68
N PHE A 704 16.40 0.85 22.57
CA PHE A 704 16.99 0.44 21.29
C PHE A 704 18.52 0.35 21.34
N LEU A 705 19.19 1.25 22.08
CA LEU A 705 20.65 1.27 22.24
C LEU A 705 21.22 -0.01 22.90
N ASN A 706 20.43 -0.67 23.76
CA ASN A 706 20.89 -1.79 24.59
C ASN A 706 20.25 -3.13 24.18
N ARG A 707 19.48 -3.18 23.09
CA ARG A 707 18.78 -4.39 22.64
C ARG A 707 19.34 -4.87 21.30
N THR A 708 19.86 -6.09 21.32
CA THR A 708 20.26 -6.83 20.11
C THR A 708 19.17 -7.80 19.64
N THR A 709 18.00 -7.84 20.29
CA THR A 709 16.88 -8.72 19.92
C THR A 709 15.55 -7.96 19.95
N HIS A 710 14.71 -8.13 18.92
CA HIS A 710 13.38 -7.53 18.81
C HIS A 710 12.49 -8.31 17.83
N GLU A 711 11.17 -8.37 18.04
CA GLU A 711 10.19 -9.05 17.16
C GLU A 711 10.55 -10.48 16.68
N GLY A 712 11.29 -11.24 17.49
CA GLY A 712 11.76 -12.58 17.11
C GLY A 712 12.96 -12.58 16.15
N TYR A 713 13.62 -11.45 15.98
CA TYR A 713 14.88 -11.25 15.27
C TYR A 713 16.02 -10.94 16.25
N THR A 714 17.25 -11.17 15.80
CA THR A 714 18.48 -10.80 16.50
C THR A 714 19.42 -10.12 15.53
N LEU A 715 20.01 -8.99 15.93
CA LEU A 715 21.04 -8.29 15.18
C LEU A 715 22.32 -9.14 15.21
N ARG A 716 22.73 -9.64 14.04
CA ARG A 716 23.89 -10.53 13.91
C ARG A 716 25.16 -9.73 13.65
N ASN A 717 26.18 -9.90 14.48
CA ASN A 717 27.38 -9.08 14.44
C ASN A 717 28.13 -9.22 13.12
N LYS A 718 28.32 -10.42 12.56
CA LYS A 718 29.08 -10.60 11.31
C LYS A 718 28.29 -10.21 10.05
N LEU A 719 26.97 -10.30 10.12
CA LEU A 719 26.10 -9.95 8.99
C LEU A 719 25.66 -8.49 9.00
N HIS A 720 25.83 -7.81 10.13
CA HIS A 720 25.36 -6.45 10.37
C HIS A 720 23.87 -6.27 10.03
N LYS A 721 23.07 -7.31 10.28
CA LYS A 721 21.68 -7.39 9.84
C LYS A 721 20.82 -8.07 10.90
N TRP A 722 19.54 -7.71 10.96
CA TRP A 722 18.58 -8.41 11.80
C TRP A 722 18.16 -9.70 11.10
N VAL A 723 18.34 -10.84 11.77
CA VAL A 723 17.97 -12.14 11.20
C VAL A 723 16.98 -12.83 12.10
N SER A 724 15.94 -13.41 11.49
CA SER A 724 14.89 -14.15 12.19
C SER A 724 15.50 -15.26 13.05
N ASN A 725 15.02 -15.40 14.29
CA ASN A 725 15.45 -16.47 15.18
C ASN A 725 14.98 -17.86 14.72
N ARG A 726 14.12 -17.93 13.70
CA ARG A 726 13.73 -19.18 13.02
C ARG A 726 14.80 -19.66 12.04
N VAL A 727 15.60 -18.73 11.52
CA VAL A 727 16.67 -19.00 10.56
C VAL A 727 17.96 -19.42 11.26
N CYS A 728 18.35 -18.67 12.29
CA CYS A 728 19.51 -18.98 13.11
C CYS A 728 19.18 -18.75 14.59
N ASN A 729 19.82 -19.51 15.48
CA ASN A 729 19.46 -19.53 16.90
C ASN A 729 19.58 -18.13 17.51
N LYS A 730 18.65 -17.76 18.40
CA LYS A 730 18.72 -16.50 19.16
C LYS A 730 20.05 -16.32 19.90
N SER A 731 20.67 -17.40 20.38
CA SER A 731 21.97 -17.34 21.07
C SER A 731 23.18 -17.09 20.15
N ASP A 732 23.04 -17.29 18.84
CA ASP A 732 24.11 -17.06 17.86
C ASP A 732 24.21 -15.57 17.50
N ILE A 733 24.77 -14.77 18.40
CA ILE A 733 24.90 -13.31 18.22
C ILE A 733 25.79 -12.97 17.02
N GLU A 734 26.74 -13.83 16.68
CA GLU A 734 27.65 -13.60 15.55
C GLU A 734 26.96 -13.84 14.20
N GLY A 735 26.03 -14.80 14.13
CA GLY A 735 25.32 -15.21 12.92
C GLY A 735 26.04 -16.25 12.09
N GLU A 736 26.95 -17.03 12.70
CA GLU A 736 27.72 -18.08 12.02
C GLU A 736 26.84 -19.24 11.55
N SER A 737 25.73 -19.49 12.26
CA SER A 737 24.77 -20.54 11.94
C SER A 737 23.71 -20.10 10.94
N CYS A 738 23.72 -18.83 10.49
CA CYS A 738 22.75 -18.31 9.53
C CYS A 738 23.06 -18.80 8.11
N ASN A 739 22.63 -20.02 7.80
CA ASN A 739 23.04 -20.72 6.58
C ASN A 739 21.99 -20.69 5.45
N ASP A 740 20.83 -20.09 5.67
CA ASP A 740 19.75 -20.08 4.68
C ASP A 740 20.10 -19.18 3.48
N SER A 741 19.46 -19.47 2.34
CA SER A 741 19.72 -18.76 1.09
C SER A 741 19.26 -17.29 1.11
N VAL A 742 18.18 -16.95 1.82
CA VAL A 742 17.64 -15.58 1.87
C VAL A 742 18.62 -14.67 2.59
N THR A 743 19.09 -15.07 3.78
CA THR A 743 20.02 -14.27 4.56
C THR A 743 21.36 -14.10 3.85
N LYS A 744 21.93 -15.17 3.30
CA LYS A 744 23.21 -15.12 2.58
C LYS A 744 23.13 -14.26 1.33
N PHE A 745 22.06 -14.40 0.55
CA PHE A 745 21.87 -13.63 -0.67
C PHE A 745 21.65 -12.16 -0.35
N GLY A 746 20.78 -11.85 0.62
CA GLY A 746 20.58 -10.49 1.09
C GLY A 746 21.87 -9.85 1.58
N TYR A 747 22.66 -10.57 2.39
CA TYR A 747 23.98 -10.10 2.83
C TYR A 747 24.93 -9.83 1.66
N LYS A 748 25.00 -10.72 0.67
CA LYS A 748 25.85 -10.54 -0.53
C LYS A 748 25.53 -9.21 -1.24
N LEU A 749 24.24 -8.85 -1.36
CA LEU A 749 23.81 -7.63 -2.05
C LEU A 749 23.98 -6.36 -1.21
N THR A 750 23.72 -6.43 0.11
CA THR A 750 23.61 -5.21 0.94
C THR A 750 24.84 -4.92 1.80
N ASN A 751 25.74 -5.88 2.01
CA ASN A 751 26.84 -5.74 2.98
C ASN A 751 27.76 -4.53 2.68
N ALA A 752 28.08 -4.28 1.40
CA ALA A 752 28.91 -3.14 1.03
C ALA A 752 28.27 -1.80 1.45
N TYR A 753 26.97 -1.66 1.19
CA TYR A 753 26.18 -0.50 1.59
C TYR A 753 26.10 -0.33 3.11
N ILE A 754 25.77 -1.42 3.83
CA ILE A 754 25.63 -1.39 5.29
C ILE A 754 26.96 -1.02 5.97
N ASN A 755 28.09 -1.56 5.50
CA ASN A 755 29.41 -1.24 6.04
C ASN A 755 29.76 0.24 5.88
N GLU A 756 29.45 0.82 4.73
CA GLU A 756 29.68 2.24 4.50
C GLU A 756 28.77 3.10 5.39
N HIS A 757 27.49 2.76 5.49
CA HIS A 757 26.55 3.43 6.37
C HIS A 757 27.07 3.44 7.83
N LYS A 758 27.51 2.29 8.34
CA LYS A 758 28.07 2.17 9.70
C LYS A 758 29.36 2.97 9.88
N ARG A 759 30.22 3.01 8.86
CA ARG A 759 31.43 3.85 8.87
C ARG A 759 31.05 5.33 9.00
N GLY A 760 30.05 5.78 8.25
CA GLY A 760 29.50 7.15 8.37
C GLY A 760 28.92 7.44 9.75
N MET A 761 28.14 6.52 10.33
CA MET A 761 27.59 6.65 11.68
C MET A 761 28.67 6.74 12.76
N LYS A 762 29.76 5.97 12.64
CA LYS A 762 30.89 6.02 13.58
C LYS A 762 31.62 7.36 13.51
N GLN A 763 31.94 7.84 12.30
CA GLN A 763 32.62 9.13 12.10
C GLN A 763 31.80 10.31 12.64
N ARG A 764 30.46 10.25 12.54
CA ARG A 764 29.57 11.27 13.12
C ARG A 764 29.75 11.38 14.63
N LYS A 765 29.86 10.25 15.34
CA LYS A 765 30.04 10.24 16.81
C LYS A 765 31.41 10.78 17.22
N GLU A 766 32.44 10.55 16.42
CA GLU A 766 33.82 10.97 16.71
C GLU A 766 34.07 12.46 16.45
N ASN A 767 33.40 13.07 15.45
CA ASN A 767 33.72 14.42 14.98
C ASN A 767 32.80 15.54 15.52
N ASN A 768 31.85 15.27 16.43
CA ASN A 768 30.86 16.25 16.92
C ASN A 768 30.18 17.06 15.78
N GLY A 769 30.05 16.46 14.60
CA GLY A 769 29.72 17.16 13.37
C GLY A 769 29.61 16.19 12.20
N PHE A 770 28.73 16.50 11.27
CA PHE A 770 28.40 15.64 10.15
C PHE A 770 29.39 15.81 8.99
N LYS A 771 29.98 14.71 8.52
CA LYS A 771 30.66 14.61 7.23
C LYS A 771 30.05 13.44 6.46
N PRO A 772 29.03 13.67 5.60
CA PRO A 772 28.44 12.61 4.81
C PRO A 772 29.49 12.11 3.81
N LEU A 773 30.07 10.94 4.04
CA LEU A 773 30.69 10.18 2.95
C LEU A 773 29.54 9.63 2.09
N LEU A 774 29.17 10.40 1.08
CA LEU A 774 28.37 9.92 -0.06
C LEU A 774 29.30 9.25 -1.09
N SER A 775 30.40 8.63 -0.64
CA SER A 775 31.43 8.06 -1.52
C SER A 775 31.02 6.72 -2.14
N LEU A 776 29.88 6.17 -1.76
CA LEU A 776 29.23 5.17 -2.59
C LEU A 776 28.58 5.92 -3.73
N ASN A 777 28.95 5.57 -4.98
CA ASN A 777 28.07 5.80 -6.12
C ASN A 777 26.69 5.27 -5.71
N SER A 778 25.77 6.16 -5.31
CA SER A 778 24.53 5.82 -4.61
C SER A 778 23.58 4.95 -5.46
N ASP A 779 23.89 4.83 -6.75
CA ASP A 779 23.15 4.01 -7.72
C ASP A 779 23.98 2.84 -8.31
N SER A 780 25.22 2.55 -7.85
CA SER A 780 26.08 1.57 -8.55
C SER A 780 26.03 0.11 -8.06
N SER A 781 25.23 -0.22 -7.05
CA SER A 781 25.09 -1.62 -6.60
C SER A 781 23.64 -1.99 -6.40
N LEU A 782 23.19 -3.00 -7.14
CA LEU A 782 21.89 -3.63 -6.97
C LEU A 782 21.73 -4.12 -5.53
N LEU A 783 20.93 -3.41 -4.72
CA LEU A 783 20.70 -3.76 -3.31
C LEU A 783 19.72 -4.92 -3.16
N ARG A 784 18.78 -5.05 -4.11
CA ARG A 784 17.81 -6.16 -4.21
C ARG A 784 17.45 -6.39 -5.67
N VAL A 785 17.26 -7.65 -6.05
CA VAL A 785 16.83 -8.06 -7.40
C VAL A 785 15.31 -8.02 -7.49
N ASP A 786 14.80 -7.42 -8.57
CA ASP A 786 13.36 -7.27 -8.81
C ASP A 786 12.62 -8.62 -8.98
N ASN A 787 11.56 -8.80 -8.20
CA ASN A 787 10.79 -10.03 -8.16
C ASN A 787 9.85 -10.13 -9.36
N VAL A 788 9.16 -9.06 -9.76
CA VAL A 788 8.30 -9.10 -10.95
C VAL A 788 9.10 -9.56 -12.17
N LEU A 789 10.29 -9.01 -12.35
CA LEU A 789 11.21 -9.40 -13.41
C LEU A 789 11.65 -10.86 -13.29
N THR A 790 12.06 -11.28 -12.09
CA THR A 790 12.44 -12.67 -11.80
C THR A 790 11.29 -13.63 -12.11
N SER A 791 10.05 -13.28 -11.74
CA SER A 791 8.85 -14.11 -11.89
C SER A 791 8.52 -14.31 -13.36
N ILE A 792 8.52 -13.21 -14.13
CA ILE A 792 8.25 -13.24 -15.57
C ILE A 792 9.35 -14.04 -16.27
N ALA A 793 10.62 -13.84 -15.90
CA ALA A 793 11.74 -14.59 -16.47
C ALA A 793 11.62 -16.08 -16.21
N MET A 794 11.37 -16.48 -14.96
CA MET A 794 11.20 -17.89 -14.59
C MET A 794 10.01 -18.51 -15.34
N LYS A 795 8.86 -17.83 -15.42
CA LYS A 795 7.70 -18.30 -16.19
C LYS A 795 7.95 -18.47 -17.70
N ARG A 796 8.95 -17.82 -18.27
CA ARG A 796 9.31 -17.94 -19.69
C ARG A 796 10.36 -19.02 -19.95
N LEU A 797 11.19 -19.30 -18.94
CA LEU A 797 12.26 -20.30 -19.02
C LEU A 797 11.75 -21.73 -18.77
N TYR A 798 10.69 -21.87 -17.98
CA TYR A 798 10.00 -23.12 -17.64
C TYR A 798 8.66 -23.19 -18.36
#